data_AF-A0A0D0NEE0-F1
#
_entry.id   AF-A0A0D0NEE0-F1
#
_cell.length_a   1.000
_cell.length_b   1.000
_cell.length_c   1.000
_cell.angle_alpha   90.00
_cell.angle_beta   90.00
_cell.angle_gamma   90.00
#
_symmetry.space_group_name_H-M   'P 1'
#
loop_
_entity.id
_entity.type
_entity.pdbx_description
1 polymer ?
#
loop_
_entity_poly.entity_id
_entity_poly.type
_entity_poly.pdbx_seq_one_letter_code
_entity_poly.pdbx_strand_id
1 'polypeptide(L)'
;MLNAKNRLGYSATPSPDHYAWYAYEWANLVLACSVCARYKSSQFPTQHERVAPFTPLALADQERPVLIDPSNDQPFEHLAFTVEGICLGKNDRGKETIDVLKLNRSELVGRRAAIFSEWVVFFEKLRGKDYALILSEIENRLDDRRAHVGAARIWISDSLLATSERSTPPREAEFFSELAGFISLCNPPMWRRFIDHLKGEHVPRRMLRSDLVDAVGEVQTTKFARIRSIDVKHFKGFKRFTLDFSSRSVAEQGIAPAVVLLGENSVGKSSLLQAIALGTMGRHLRSQVKTDFDAFLRKPQGRADQVWQQLSGNKGATQASIRIEFDDGSFNEVHILRGGEIHDVSFENALVLGYGAHRQFSEQPTNYKNIKPVSSIVSLFNKQRVLPHSADWLESLDEKIFPTVARALREILNLTDEDEIIRTERSGLMISKHGEDIPLSRLSDGYRSLFAMALDIIRNMVKRWGDLESSRGIVLIDEIEIHLHPRWKMQVVGALRRALPQVQFIFTTHDPLCLRGMLDGEVHVLVRDEDRAVVEMTGLPDVSAMRAEQLLTSEYFGLASTAEPETLRRIDQLLLSESRSLEPQEQFSERLDAFSMIGDTPERQVVNEALRRHIVEQFHSNRLDRAEVREESVRLILETLREAGEAGQ
;
A
#
# COMPACT_ATOMS: atom_id res chain seq x y z
N MET A 1 -9.13 -3.21 17.54
CA MET A 1 -10.57 -2.87 17.67
C MET A 1 -10.83 -2.10 18.96
N LEU A 2 -10.86 -0.77 18.90
CA LEU A 2 -11.52 0.07 19.90
C LEU A 2 -12.24 1.19 19.15
N ASN A 3 -13.49 0.93 18.76
CA ASN A 3 -14.44 2.02 18.65
C ASN A 3 -14.66 2.57 20.05
N ALA A 4 -14.73 3.89 20.18
CA ALA A 4 -15.38 4.74 21.18
C ALA A 4 -16.01 4.13 22.47
N LYS A 5 -15.44 3.09 23.07
CA LYS A 5 -16.19 2.18 23.97
C LYS A 5 -16.35 2.62 25.43
N ASN A 6 -16.09 3.88 25.77
CA ASN A 6 -16.29 4.36 27.14
C ASN A 6 -16.88 5.79 27.24
N ARG A 7 -17.37 6.38 26.15
CA ARG A 7 -17.95 7.74 26.23
C ARG A 7 -19.33 7.80 26.89
N LEU A 8 -20.05 6.67 27.04
CA LEU A 8 -21.46 6.66 27.46
C LEU A 8 -21.83 5.65 28.58
N GLY A 9 -20.86 4.99 29.23
CA GLY A 9 -21.13 4.14 30.40
C GLY A 9 -21.79 2.78 30.13
N TYR A 10 -21.64 2.23 28.91
CA TYR A 10 -22.23 0.94 28.53
C TYR A 10 -21.41 -0.26 29.04
N SER A 11 -22.12 -1.33 29.44
CA SER A 11 -21.52 -2.61 29.85
C SER A 11 -20.83 -3.28 28.65
N ALA A 12 -19.52 -3.10 28.56
CA ALA A 12 -18.70 -3.54 27.43
C ALA A 12 -17.88 -4.80 27.71
N THR A 13 -18.23 -5.59 28.73
CA THR A 13 -17.60 -6.90 28.98
C THR A 13 -17.92 -7.83 27.80
N PRO A 14 -16.91 -8.24 27.01
CA PRO A 14 -17.11 -9.25 25.99
C PRO A 14 -17.31 -10.59 26.71
N SER A 15 -18.50 -11.16 26.57
CA SER A 15 -18.76 -12.55 26.97
C SER A 15 -18.86 -13.38 25.69
N PRO A 16 -17.85 -14.20 25.36
CA PRO A 16 -17.86 -15.00 24.13
C PRO A 16 -19.02 -16.01 24.07
N ASP A 17 -19.61 -16.37 25.21
CA ASP A 17 -20.63 -17.42 25.31
C ASP A 17 -22.06 -16.89 25.60
N HIS A 18 -22.24 -15.59 25.80
CA HIS A 18 -23.57 -15.01 25.95
C HIS A 18 -24.28 -14.92 24.59
N TYR A 19 -25.54 -15.38 24.53
CA TYR A 19 -26.43 -15.49 23.37
C TYR A 19 -26.26 -16.71 22.44
N ALA A 20 -25.40 -17.68 22.79
CA ALA A 20 -25.31 -18.93 22.01
C ALA A 20 -26.68 -19.65 21.90
N TRP A 21 -27.54 -19.51 22.91
CA TRP A 21 -28.90 -20.08 22.91
C TRP A 21 -29.89 -19.36 21.97
N TYR A 22 -29.54 -18.18 21.43
CA TYR A 22 -30.32 -17.49 20.39
C TYR A 22 -29.78 -17.74 18.98
N ALA A 23 -28.74 -18.57 18.82
CA ALA A 23 -28.07 -18.76 17.52
C ALA A 23 -29.00 -19.34 16.43
N TYR A 24 -30.01 -20.11 16.83
CA TYR A 24 -30.97 -20.75 15.93
C TYR A 24 -32.38 -20.14 15.99
N GLU A 25 -32.56 -19.03 16.71
CA GLU A 25 -33.83 -18.33 16.76
C GLU A 25 -34.00 -17.46 15.50
N TRP A 26 -34.98 -17.78 14.67
CA TRP A 26 -35.19 -17.10 13.38
C TRP A 26 -35.39 -15.58 13.55
N ALA A 27 -36.12 -15.17 14.59
CA ALA A 27 -36.35 -13.76 14.89
C ALA A 27 -35.09 -12.99 15.35
N ASN A 28 -34.00 -13.69 15.65
CA ASN A 28 -32.70 -13.10 16.03
C ASN A 28 -31.70 -13.05 14.85
N LEU A 29 -32.07 -13.56 13.68
CA LEU A 29 -31.19 -13.61 12.51
C LEU A 29 -31.52 -12.48 11.53
N VAL A 30 -30.54 -11.59 11.30
CA VAL A 30 -30.63 -10.51 10.32
C VAL A 30 -29.60 -10.71 9.22
N LEU A 31 -30.03 -10.58 7.97
CA LEU A 31 -29.13 -10.61 6.82
C LEU A 31 -28.25 -9.37 6.82
N ALA A 32 -26.94 -9.57 6.97
CA ALA A 32 -25.94 -8.51 7.00
C ALA A 32 -24.87 -8.73 5.92
N CYS A 33 -24.33 -7.63 5.39
CA CYS A 33 -23.19 -7.69 4.48
C CYS A 33 -21.98 -8.34 5.16
N SER A 34 -21.17 -9.13 4.45
CA SER A 34 -20.00 -9.84 5.03
C SER A 34 -19.04 -8.91 5.76
N VAL A 35 -18.84 -7.70 5.23
CA VAL A 35 -18.00 -6.66 5.83
C VAL A 35 -18.63 -6.10 7.11
N CYS A 36 -19.94 -5.87 7.10
CA CYS A 36 -20.72 -5.36 8.23
C CYS A 36 -20.70 -6.38 9.38
N ALA A 37 -20.92 -7.66 9.04
CA ALA A 37 -20.84 -8.78 9.97
C ALA A 37 -19.43 -8.94 10.57
N ARG A 38 -18.37 -8.75 9.77
CA ARG A 38 -16.98 -8.79 10.25
C ARG A 38 -16.65 -7.67 11.24
N TYR A 39 -17.04 -6.43 10.94
CA TYR A 39 -16.80 -5.30 11.85
C TYR A 39 -17.60 -5.43 13.14
N LYS A 40 -18.87 -5.86 13.02
CA LYS A 40 -19.71 -6.16 14.17
C LYS A 40 -19.09 -7.25 15.03
N SER A 41 -18.69 -8.38 14.42
CA SER A 41 -18.18 -9.56 15.15
C SER A 41 -19.10 -9.90 16.34
N SER A 42 -18.53 -10.19 17.51
CA SER A 42 -19.22 -10.41 18.79
C SER A 42 -19.60 -9.13 19.54
N GLN A 43 -19.57 -7.96 18.89
CA GLN A 43 -19.89 -6.69 19.55
C GLN A 43 -21.41 -6.50 19.61
N PHE A 44 -21.95 -6.61 20.81
CA PHE A 44 -23.36 -6.32 21.15
C PHE A 44 -23.40 -5.38 22.36
N PRO A 45 -23.28 -4.06 22.15
CA PRO A 45 -23.41 -3.08 23.22
C PRO A 45 -24.85 -3.00 23.75
N THR A 46 -24.99 -3.03 25.08
CA THR A 46 -26.27 -2.92 25.79
C THR A 46 -26.19 -1.77 26.80
N GLN A 47 -27.31 -1.09 27.05
CA GLN A 47 -27.35 -0.03 28.06
C GLN A 47 -27.45 -0.59 29.48
N HIS A 48 -28.15 -1.71 29.64
CA HIS A 48 -28.32 -2.41 30.90
C HIS A 48 -27.46 -3.67 30.99
N GLU A 49 -27.47 -4.30 32.17
CA GLU A 49 -26.88 -5.62 32.36
C GLU A 49 -27.52 -6.63 31.41
N ARG A 50 -26.69 -7.59 30.96
CA ARG A 50 -27.13 -8.66 30.07
C ARG A 50 -28.09 -9.59 30.83
N VAL A 51 -29.13 -10.08 30.15
CA VAL A 51 -30.06 -11.06 30.68
C VAL A 51 -29.34 -12.38 30.94
N ALA A 52 -29.88 -13.15 31.88
CA ALA A 52 -29.34 -14.45 32.24
C ALA A 52 -29.37 -15.43 31.04
N PRO A 53 -28.44 -16.40 30.98
CA PRO A 53 -28.50 -17.48 29.99
C PRO A 53 -29.86 -18.18 29.96
N PHE A 54 -30.30 -18.57 28.76
CA PHE A 54 -31.61 -19.20 28.49
C PHE A 54 -32.85 -18.33 28.73
N THR A 55 -32.68 -17.02 28.92
CA THR A 55 -33.81 -16.08 28.87
C THR A 55 -34.51 -16.19 27.51
N PRO A 56 -35.86 -16.21 27.44
CA PRO A 56 -36.58 -16.16 26.17
C PRO A 56 -36.37 -14.85 25.41
N LEU A 57 -36.34 -14.90 24.07
CA LEU A 57 -36.08 -13.74 23.21
C LEU A 57 -37.05 -12.56 23.48
N ALA A 58 -38.30 -12.86 23.84
CA ALA A 58 -39.32 -11.85 24.18
C ALA A 58 -38.95 -10.98 25.41
N LEU A 59 -38.01 -11.42 26.24
CA LEU A 59 -37.53 -10.70 27.41
C LEU A 59 -36.12 -10.13 27.20
N ALA A 60 -35.53 -10.29 26.01
CA ALA A 60 -34.18 -9.81 25.70
C ALA A 60 -34.09 -8.27 25.66
N ASP A 61 -35.19 -7.57 25.37
CA ASP A 61 -35.24 -6.10 25.33
C ASP A 61 -34.99 -5.44 26.70
N GLN A 62 -35.02 -6.21 27.78
CA GLN A 62 -34.63 -5.74 29.12
C GLN A 62 -33.19 -5.23 29.16
N GLU A 63 -32.31 -5.75 28.30
CA GLU A 63 -30.91 -5.31 28.19
C GLU A 63 -30.77 -3.91 27.55
N ARG A 64 -31.82 -3.42 26.88
CA ARG A 64 -31.80 -2.22 26.03
C ARG A 64 -30.63 -2.24 25.03
N PRO A 65 -30.75 -2.98 23.92
CA PRO A 65 -29.72 -3.05 22.90
C PRO A 65 -29.43 -1.67 22.31
N VAL A 66 -28.14 -1.33 22.16
CA VAL A 66 -27.73 -0.03 21.63
C VAL A 66 -27.75 -0.02 20.11
N LEU A 67 -27.40 -1.15 19.46
CA LEU A 67 -27.46 -1.26 18.01
C LEU A 67 -28.90 -1.13 17.51
N ILE A 68 -29.07 -0.50 16.35
CA ILE A 68 -30.37 -0.39 15.67
C ILE A 68 -30.72 -1.75 15.07
N ASP A 69 -31.89 -2.27 15.40
CA ASP A 69 -32.49 -3.42 14.74
C ASP A 69 -33.46 -2.94 13.66
N PRO A 70 -33.16 -3.10 12.36
CA PRO A 70 -34.02 -2.64 11.28
C PRO A 70 -35.38 -3.35 11.21
N SER A 71 -35.57 -4.44 11.95
CA SER A 71 -36.84 -5.20 11.99
C SER A 71 -37.84 -4.60 12.99
N ASN A 72 -37.33 -3.95 14.03
CA ASN A 72 -38.13 -3.42 15.15
C ASN A 72 -38.00 -1.90 15.31
N ASP A 73 -36.81 -1.34 15.08
CA ASP A 73 -36.53 0.09 15.08
C ASP A 73 -36.69 0.70 13.68
N GLN A 74 -37.00 1.98 13.60
CA GLN A 74 -37.01 2.73 12.34
C GLN A 74 -35.66 3.45 12.11
N PRO A 75 -34.82 3.01 11.17
CA PRO A 75 -33.47 3.57 10.99
C PRO A 75 -33.43 5.08 10.73
N PHE A 76 -34.50 5.63 10.14
CA PHE A 76 -34.65 7.07 9.87
C PHE A 76 -34.59 7.95 11.14
N GLU A 77 -35.07 7.45 12.28
CA GLU A 77 -35.06 8.21 13.55
C GLU A 77 -33.64 8.32 14.14
N HIS A 78 -32.76 7.41 13.75
CA HIS A 78 -31.42 7.28 14.30
C HIS A 78 -30.32 7.76 13.34
N LEU A 79 -30.56 7.73 12.03
CA LEU A 79 -29.55 7.98 11.00
C LEU A 79 -29.97 9.13 10.07
N ALA A 80 -28.97 9.90 9.64
CA ALA A 80 -29.05 10.91 8.58
C ALA A 80 -27.92 10.69 7.59
N PHE A 81 -28.01 11.27 6.40
CA PHE A 81 -26.96 11.18 5.38
C PHE A 81 -26.69 12.56 4.76
N THR A 82 -25.43 12.80 4.38
CA THR A 82 -25.01 13.99 3.62
C THR A 82 -24.92 13.68 2.12
N VAL A 83 -24.84 14.72 1.28
CA VAL A 83 -24.69 14.54 -0.18
C VAL A 83 -23.39 13.83 -0.54
N GLU A 84 -22.35 13.99 0.28
CA GLU A 84 -21.07 13.31 0.15
C GLU A 84 -21.12 11.84 0.59
N GLY A 85 -22.30 11.32 0.96
CA GLY A 85 -22.49 9.91 1.32
C GLY A 85 -22.12 9.55 2.77
N ILE A 86 -21.82 10.54 3.61
CA ILE A 86 -21.48 10.35 5.02
C ILE A 86 -22.75 10.07 5.82
N CYS A 87 -22.73 9.05 6.66
CA CYS A 87 -23.79 8.71 7.59
C CYS A 87 -23.58 9.43 8.93
N LEU A 88 -24.60 10.12 9.42
CA LEU A 88 -24.59 10.88 10.67
C LEU A 88 -25.58 10.26 11.65
N GLY A 89 -25.18 10.10 12.92
CA GLY A 89 -26.08 9.62 13.97
C GLY A 89 -26.90 10.75 14.56
N LYS A 90 -28.24 10.68 14.46
CA LYS A 90 -29.18 11.64 15.06
C LYS A 90 -29.25 11.50 16.59
N ASN A 91 -28.96 10.30 17.11
CA ASN A 91 -28.94 9.97 18.53
C ASN A 91 -27.78 9.00 18.85
N ASP A 92 -27.58 8.71 20.14
CA ASP A 92 -26.46 7.89 20.61
C ASP A 92 -26.49 6.46 20.05
N ARG A 93 -27.68 5.85 19.90
CA ARG A 93 -27.84 4.53 19.24
C ARG A 93 -27.38 4.57 17.78
N GLY A 94 -27.71 5.64 17.06
CA GLY A 94 -27.24 5.88 15.70
C GLY A 94 -25.73 6.03 15.60
N LYS A 95 -25.13 6.83 16.47
CA LYS A 95 -23.67 7.03 16.52
C LYS A 95 -22.94 5.71 16.79
N GLU A 96 -23.38 4.97 17.81
CA GLU A 96 -22.76 3.68 18.16
C GLU A 96 -22.94 2.65 17.02
N THR A 97 -24.10 2.62 16.36
CA THR A 97 -24.33 1.73 15.22
C THR A 97 -23.43 2.06 14.04
N ILE A 98 -23.24 3.35 13.72
CA ILE A 98 -22.31 3.81 12.67
C ILE A 98 -20.88 3.37 12.99
N ASP A 99 -20.47 3.51 14.24
CA ASP A 99 -19.11 3.17 14.68
C ASP A 99 -18.88 1.67 14.68
N VAL A 100 -19.77 0.88 15.30
CA VAL A 100 -19.67 -0.58 15.40
C VAL A 100 -19.68 -1.24 14.03
N LEU A 101 -20.57 -0.81 13.13
CA LEU A 101 -20.67 -1.37 11.78
C LEU A 101 -19.73 -0.70 10.77
N LYS A 102 -19.00 0.35 11.17
CA LYS A 102 -18.14 1.17 10.31
C LYS A 102 -18.86 1.63 9.04
N LEU A 103 -20.03 2.24 9.22
CA LEU A 103 -20.89 2.70 8.12
C LEU A 103 -20.31 3.88 7.33
N ASN A 104 -19.25 4.53 7.83
CA ASN A 104 -18.53 5.64 7.17
C ASN A 104 -17.17 5.22 6.58
N ARG A 105 -16.99 3.94 6.20
CA ARG A 105 -15.81 3.52 5.45
C ARG A 105 -15.76 4.17 4.06
N SER A 106 -14.57 4.51 3.59
CA SER A 106 -14.32 5.31 2.38
C SER A 106 -15.05 4.81 1.13
N GLU A 107 -15.00 3.50 0.88
CA GLU A 107 -15.69 2.87 -0.25
C GLU A 107 -17.20 3.09 -0.22
N LEU A 108 -17.82 2.93 0.97
CA LEU A 108 -19.26 3.02 1.14
C LEU A 108 -19.75 4.47 1.04
N VAL A 109 -18.97 5.41 1.57
CA VAL A 109 -19.20 6.85 1.44
C VAL A 109 -19.15 7.25 -0.03
N GLY A 110 -18.10 6.86 -0.76
CA GLY A 110 -17.96 7.17 -2.19
C GLY A 110 -19.10 6.60 -3.05
N ARG A 111 -19.51 5.35 -2.82
CA ARG A 111 -20.63 4.73 -3.54
C ARG A 111 -21.96 5.46 -3.27
N ARG A 112 -22.23 5.84 -2.02
CA ARG A 112 -23.43 6.62 -1.67
C ARG A 112 -23.40 8.01 -2.30
N ALA A 113 -22.26 8.70 -2.26
CA ALA A 113 -22.10 10.04 -2.83
C ALA A 113 -22.42 10.07 -4.34
N ALA A 114 -21.93 9.08 -5.09
CA ALA A 114 -22.22 8.94 -6.51
C ALA A 114 -23.73 8.80 -6.75
N ILE A 115 -24.38 7.89 -6.01
CA ILE A 115 -25.83 7.65 -6.11
C ILE A 115 -26.62 8.91 -5.75
N PHE A 116 -26.27 9.60 -4.66
CA PHE A 116 -26.95 10.83 -4.24
C PHE A 116 -26.81 11.96 -5.25
N SER A 117 -25.62 12.12 -5.84
CA SER A 117 -25.38 13.10 -6.90
C SER A 117 -26.25 12.81 -8.13
N GLU A 118 -26.38 11.54 -8.53
CA GLU A 118 -27.30 11.16 -9.61
C GLU A 118 -28.76 11.45 -9.25
N TRP A 119 -29.16 11.27 -7.99
CA TRP A 119 -30.51 11.60 -7.52
C TRP A 119 -30.81 13.09 -7.63
N VAL A 120 -29.87 13.97 -7.27
CA VAL A 120 -30.04 15.42 -7.42
C VAL A 120 -30.32 15.80 -8.88
N VAL A 121 -29.48 15.32 -9.80
CA VAL A 121 -29.65 15.56 -11.25
C VAL A 121 -30.97 15.00 -11.75
N PHE A 122 -31.37 13.84 -11.24
CA PHE A 122 -32.61 13.19 -11.59
C PHE A 122 -33.85 13.96 -11.11
N PHE A 123 -33.85 14.47 -9.87
CA PHE A 123 -34.94 15.32 -9.38
C PHE A 123 -35.09 16.61 -10.20
N GLU A 124 -33.99 17.24 -10.59
CA GLU A 124 -34.02 18.41 -11.47
C GLU A 124 -34.69 18.12 -12.82
N LYS A 125 -34.50 16.91 -13.38
CA LYS A 125 -35.13 16.45 -14.64
C LYS A 125 -36.60 16.09 -14.50
N LEU A 126 -37.08 15.76 -13.30
CA LEU A 126 -38.48 15.39 -13.06
C LEU A 126 -39.39 16.60 -12.85
N ARG A 127 -38.82 17.78 -12.62
CA ARG A 127 -39.59 19.00 -12.36
C ARG A 127 -40.47 19.37 -13.56
N GLY A 128 -41.76 19.57 -13.31
CA GLY A 128 -42.74 19.96 -14.33
C GLY A 128 -43.29 18.81 -15.18
N LYS A 129 -43.02 17.55 -14.80
CA LYS A 129 -43.62 16.36 -15.41
C LYS A 129 -44.91 15.95 -14.67
N ASP A 130 -45.71 15.10 -15.32
CA ASP A 130 -46.96 14.60 -14.76
C ASP A 130 -46.74 13.66 -13.57
N TYR A 131 -47.64 13.72 -12.58
CA TYR A 131 -47.60 12.91 -11.36
C TYR A 131 -47.42 11.41 -11.65
N ALA A 132 -48.18 10.86 -12.60
CA ALA A 132 -48.13 9.43 -12.94
C ALA A 132 -46.76 8.99 -13.44
N LEU A 133 -46.08 9.84 -14.21
CA LEU A 133 -44.76 9.56 -14.76
C LEU A 133 -43.65 9.77 -13.71
N ILE A 134 -43.84 10.73 -12.80
CA ILE A 134 -42.95 10.92 -11.64
C ILE A 134 -43.03 9.70 -10.71
N LEU A 135 -44.24 9.24 -10.39
CA LEU A 135 -44.45 8.10 -9.49
C LEU A 135 -43.80 6.82 -10.04
N SER A 136 -44.06 6.48 -11.31
CA SER A 136 -43.49 5.27 -11.92
C SER A 136 -41.96 5.29 -11.98
N GLU A 137 -41.37 6.46 -12.23
CA GLU A 137 -39.91 6.58 -12.33
C GLU A 137 -39.24 6.53 -10.95
N ILE A 138 -39.86 7.08 -9.91
CA ILE A 138 -39.38 6.97 -8.52
C ILE A 138 -39.48 5.51 -8.04
N GLU A 139 -40.61 4.84 -8.28
CA GLU A 139 -40.81 3.43 -7.90
C GLU A 139 -39.75 2.52 -8.55
N ASN A 140 -39.47 2.70 -9.84
CA ASN A 140 -38.44 1.93 -10.54
C ASN A 140 -37.03 2.20 -9.98
N ARG A 141 -36.73 3.44 -9.61
CA ARG A 141 -35.39 3.85 -9.17
C ARG A 141 -35.11 3.57 -7.69
N LEU A 142 -36.14 3.45 -6.85
CA LEU A 142 -36.08 3.04 -5.43
C LEU A 142 -36.57 1.60 -5.19
N ASP A 143 -36.46 0.73 -6.19
CA ASP A 143 -36.65 -0.71 -6.05
C ASP A 143 -35.66 -1.29 -5.02
N ASP A 144 -36.16 -2.04 -4.03
CA ASP A 144 -35.39 -2.64 -2.93
C ASP A 144 -34.24 -3.54 -3.39
N ARG A 145 -34.26 -4.01 -4.65
CA ARG A 145 -33.17 -4.80 -5.24
C ARG A 145 -31.93 -3.98 -5.60
N ARG A 146 -32.03 -2.65 -5.66
CA ARG A 146 -30.91 -1.77 -6.03
C ARG A 146 -30.05 -1.44 -4.80
N ALA A 147 -28.76 -1.25 -5.05
CA ALA A 147 -27.82 -0.96 -3.97
C ALA A 147 -28.10 0.41 -3.31
N HIS A 148 -27.95 0.47 -1.99
CA HIS A 148 -28.02 1.70 -1.18
C HIS A 148 -29.37 2.44 -1.15
N VAL A 149 -30.46 1.80 -1.58
CA VAL A 149 -31.81 2.39 -1.61
C VAL A 149 -32.28 2.83 -0.24
N GLY A 150 -32.04 2.05 0.81
CA GLY A 150 -32.40 2.45 2.18
C GLY A 150 -31.72 3.76 2.63
N ALA A 151 -30.45 3.98 2.23
CA ALA A 151 -29.75 5.24 2.52
C ALA A 151 -30.33 6.41 1.73
N ALA A 152 -30.69 6.20 0.46
CA ALA A 152 -31.34 7.20 -0.37
C ALA A 152 -32.73 7.58 0.18
N ARG A 153 -33.53 6.59 0.64
CA ARG A 153 -34.83 6.84 1.27
C ARG A 153 -34.69 7.72 2.51
N ILE A 154 -33.78 7.39 3.42
CA ILE A 154 -33.54 8.19 4.64
C ILE A 154 -33.13 9.62 4.30
N TRP A 155 -32.22 9.78 3.35
CA TRP A 155 -31.73 11.08 2.89
C TRP A 155 -32.83 11.96 2.26
N ILE A 156 -33.66 11.37 1.40
CA ILE A 156 -34.79 12.04 0.75
C ILE A 156 -35.88 12.40 1.78
N SER A 157 -36.22 11.46 2.67
CA SER A 157 -37.21 11.68 3.75
C SER A 157 -36.82 12.83 4.67
N ASP A 158 -35.53 12.95 5.02
CA ASP A 158 -35.04 14.03 5.87
C ASP A 158 -35.24 15.40 5.21
N SER A 159 -35.07 15.45 3.89
CA SER A 159 -35.22 16.67 3.10
C SER A 159 -36.69 17.02 2.83
N LEU A 160 -37.55 16.02 2.66
CA LEU A 160 -39.01 16.20 2.61
C LEU A 160 -39.54 16.76 3.94
N LEU A 161 -39.07 16.21 5.06
CA LEU A 161 -39.45 16.67 6.39
C LEU A 161 -39.02 18.11 6.65
N ALA A 162 -37.78 18.47 6.32
CA ALA A 162 -37.27 19.83 6.49
C ALA A 162 -38.00 20.88 5.64
N THR A 163 -38.67 20.46 4.57
CA THR A 163 -39.39 21.36 3.66
C THR A 163 -40.91 21.35 3.81
N SER A 164 -41.47 20.30 4.42
CA SER A 164 -42.88 20.21 4.79
C SER A 164 -43.15 20.83 6.17
N GLU A 165 -44.39 21.27 6.44
CA GLU A 165 -44.81 21.72 7.79
C GLU A 165 -45.05 20.55 8.78
N ARG A 166 -44.72 19.31 8.38
CA ARG A 166 -44.98 18.12 9.19
C ARG A 166 -43.87 17.85 10.20
N SER A 167 -44.26 17.29 11.34
CA SER A 167 -43.33 16.87 12.40
C SER A 167 -42.90 15.40 12.30
N THR A 168 -43.49 14.62 11.39
CA THR A 168 -43.23 13.17 11.24
C THR A 168 -43.06 12.77 9.76
N PRO A 169 -42.13 11.83 9.46
CA PRO A 169 -41.87 11.38 8.10
C PRO A 169 -43.07 10.63 7.49
N PRO A 170 -43.12 10.51 6.15
CA PRO A 170 -44.08 9.66 5.47
C PRO A 170 -43.98 8.22 5.96
N ARG A 171 -45.11 7.52 6.11
CA ARG A 171 -45.09 6.06 6.30
C ARG A 171 -44.53 5.39 5.04
N GLU A 172 -43.94 4.21 5.19
CA GLU A 172 -43.31 3.50 4.06
C GLU A 172 -44.28 3.25 2.89
N ALA A 173 -45.55 2.95 3.18
CA ALA A 173 -46.61 2.78 2.19
C ALA A 173 -47.00 4.08 1.45
N GLU A 174 -46.76 5.24 2.05
CA GLU A 174 -47.18 6.55 1.54
C GLU A 174 -46.00 7.32 0.91
N PHE A 175 -44.75 6.95 1.23
CA PHE A 175 -43.52 7.63 0.84
C PHE A 175 -43.45 7.97 -0.66
N PHE A 176 -43.75 6.99 -1.52
CA PHE A 176 -43.70 7.17 -2.98
C PHE A 176 -44.73 8.19 -3.47
N SER A 177 -45.97 8.06 -3.00
CA SER A 177 -47.06 8.95 -3.38
C SER A 177 -46.85 10.38 -2.89
N GLU A 178 -46.27 10.55 -1.69
CA GLU A 178 -45.98 11.85 -1.10
C GLU A 178 -44.79 12.54 -1.78
N LEU A 179 -43.71 11.81 -2.07
CA LEU A 179 -42.57 12.33 -2.81
C LEU A 179 -42.99 12.76 -4.23
N ALA A 180 -43.78 11.93 -4.92
CA ALA A 180 -44.29 12.25 -6.24
C ALA A 180 -45.24 13.46 -6.22
N GLY A 181 -46.12 13.54 -5.21
CA GLY A 181 -47.04 14.66 -5.00
C GLY A 181 -46.29 15.96 -4.70
N PHE A 182 -45.26 15.89 -3.86
CA PHE A 182 -44.37 17.01 -3.58
C PHE A 182 -43.70 17.50 -4.85
N ILE A 183 -43.04 16.62 -5.62
CA ILE A 183 -42.31 17.03 -6.84
C ILE A 183 -43.26 17.65 -7.87
N SER A 184 -44.50 17.13 -7.99
CA SER A 184 -45.48 17.63 -8.96
C SER A 184 -46.11 18.98 -8.56
N LEU A 185 -46.39 19.19 -7.27
CA LEU A 185 -47.17 20.35 -6.78
C LEU A 185 -46.31 21.44 -6.10
N CYS A 186 -45.02 21.21 -5.93
CA CYS A 186 -44.14 22.12 -5.18
C CYS A 186 -43.86 23.43 -5.92
N ASN A 187 -44.01 24.56 -5.21
CA ASN A 187 -43.73 25.88 -5.76
C ASN A 187 -42.20 26.13 -5.92
N PRO A 188 -41.77 27.05 -6.79
CA PRO A 188 -40.34 27.33 -7.02
C PRO A 188 -39.48 27.67 -5.78
N PRO A 189 -39.98 28.34 -4.73
CA PRO A 189 -39.19 28.58 -3.51
C PRO A 189 -39.09 27.35 -2.59
N MET A 190 -40.14 26.54 -2.43
CA MET A 190 -40.05 25.27 -1.68
C MET A 190 -39.14 24.27 -2.40
N TRP A 191 -39.19 24.24 -3.74
CA TRP A 191 -38.32 23.36 -4.54
C TRP A 191 -36.84 23.69 -4.34
N ARG A 192 -36.50 24.99 -4.31
CA ARG A 192 -35.14 25.43 -4.01
C ARG A 192 -34.72 24.98 -2.61
N ARG A 193 -35.53 25.24 -1.59
CA ARG A 193 -35.25 24.78 -0.22
C ARG A 193 -35.02 23.26 -0.12
N PHE A 194 -35.77 22.47 -0.89
CA PHE A 194 -35.64 21.01 -0.92
C PHE A 194 -34.31 20.59 -1.51
N ILE A 195 -33.94 21.16 -2.67
CA ILE A 195 -32.66 20.89 -3.32
C ILE A 195 -31.48 21.40 -2.48
N ASP A 196 -31.61 22.58 -1.85
CA ASP A 196 -30.57 23.17 -0.99
C ASP A 196 -30.35 22.32 0.27
N HIS A 197 -31.42 21.75 0.84
CA HIS A 197 -31.32 20.80 1.95
C HIS A 197 -30.70 19.47 1.53
N LEU A 198 -31.08 18.93 0.36
CA LEU A 198 -30.46 17.73 -0.22
C LEU A 198 -28.95 17.94 -0.44
N LYS A 199 -28.56 19.12 -0.92
CA LYS A 199 -27.16 19.53 -1.14
C LYS A 199 -26.39 19.89 0.15
N GLY A 200 -27.06 19.90 1.30
CA GLY A 200 -26.42 20.13 2.60
C GLY A 200 -26.15 21.59 2.96
N GLU A 201 -26.72 22.58 2.25
CA GLU A 201 -26.49 24.01 2.53
C GLU A 201 -27.20 24.49 3.82
N HIS A 202 -28.18 23.74 4.31
CA HIS A 202 -28.88 24.00 5.56
C HIS A 202 -28.81 22.79 6.51
N VAL A 203 -27.68 22.66 7.21
CA VAL A 203 -27.57 21.70 8.32
C VAL A 203 -28.53 22.12 9.45
N PRO A 204 -29.41 21.24 9.96
CA PRO A 204 -30.32 21.56 11.06
C PRO A 204 -29.58 22.04 12.32
N ARG A 205 -30.05 23.15 12.92
CA ARG A 205 -29.50 23.77 14.15
C ARG A 205 -29.40 22.85 15.39
N ARG A 206 -29.92 21.62 15.33
CA ARG A 206 -29.79 20.61 16.40
C ARG A 206 -28.53 19.74 16.28
N MET A 207 -27.80 19.80 15.17
CA MET A 207 -26.49 19.14 15.06
C MET A 207 -25.42 20.05 15.66
N LEU A 208 -24.78 19.57 16.73
CA LEU A 208 -23.61 20.21 17.32
C LEU A 208 -22.54 20.35 16.23
N ARG A 209 -22.13 21.59 15.96
CA ARG A 209 -21.01 21.93 15.04
C ARG A 209 -19.72 21.15 15.36
N SER A 210 -19.55 20.64 16.58
CA SER A 210 -18.42 19.79 16.95
C SER A 210 -18.40 18.45 16.21
N ASP A 211 -19.56 17.81 16.02
CA ASP A 211 -19.64 16.47 15.41
C ASP A 211 -19.41 16.53 13.89
N LEU A 212 -19.80 17.64 13.25
CA LEU A 212 -19.46 17.93 11.86
C LEU A 212 -17.99 18.29 11.70
N VAL A 213 -17.38 18.99 12.65
CA VAL A 213 -15.94 19.29 12.58
C VAL A 213 -15.10 18.04 12.82
N ASP A 214 -15.54 17.11 13.67
CA ASP A 214 -14.87 15.81 13.87
C ASP A 214 -15.13 14.82 12.72
N ALA A 215 -16.32 14.82 12.10
CA ALA A 215 -16.66 13.95 10.97
C ALA A 215 -16.16 14.47 9.61
N VAL A 216 -16.15 15.79 9.40
CA VAL A 216 -15.67 16.45 8.17
C VAL A 216 -14.16 16.76 8.26
N GLY A 217 -13.59 16.82 9.47
CA GLY A 217 -12.20 17.19 9.71
C GLY A 217 -11.13 16.17 9.27
N GLU A 218 -11.48 14.89 9.05
CA GLU A 218 -10.50 13.86 8.68
C GLU A 218 -10.83 12.99 7.47
N VAL A 219 -12.01 13.14 6.85
CA VAL A 219 -12.34 12.39 5.62
C VAL A 219 -11.89 13.19 4.39
N GLN A 220 -10.58 13.33 4.23
CA GLN A 220 -10.04 13.43 2.87
C GLN A 220 -10.32 12.09 2.19
N THR A 221 -11.33 12.06 1.34
CA THR A 221 -11.67 10.98 0.42
C THR A 221 -10.55 10.79 -0.60
N THR A 222 -9.42 10.23 -0.18
CA THR A 222 -8.45 9.68 -1.12
C THR A 222 -9.04 8.39 -1.65
N LYS A 223 -9.51 8.38 -2.90
CA LYS A 223 -9.61 7.13 -3.65
C LYS A 223 -8.24 6.48 -3.59
N PHE A 224 -8.19 5.23 -3.12
CA PHE A 224 -6.94 4.50 -3.05
C PHE A 224 -6.83 3.63 -4.28
N ALA A 225 -6.00 4.09 -5.20
CA ALA A 225 -5.63 3.38 -6.41
C ALA A 225 -4.13 3.06 -6.35
N ARG A 226 -3.74 1.88 -6.83
CA ARG A 226 -2.34 1.42 -6.88
C ARG A 226 -1.70 1.92 -8.16
N ILE A 227 -0.40 2.19 -8.13
CA ILE A 227 0.34 2.56 -9.33
C ILE A 227 0.40 1.35 -10.25
N ARG A 228 -0.13 1.50 -11.45
CA ARG A 228 -0.06 0.50 -12.53
C ARG A 228 1.16 0.75 -13.40
N SER A 229 1.36 1.98 -13.85
CA SER A 229 2.48 2.32 -14.73
C SER A 229 2.98 3.74 -14.48
N ILE A 230 4.23 4.00 -14.89
CA ILE A 230 4.83 5.32 -14.90
C ILE A 230 5.51 5.60 -16.23
N ASP A 231 5.28 6.78 -16.80
CA ASP A 231 5.98 7.34 -17.97
C ASP A 231 6.67 8.65 -17.55
N VAL A 232 7.99 8.68 -17.71
CA VAL A 232 8.84 9.82 -17.33
C VAL A 232 9.57 10.34 -18.56
N LYS A 233 9.46 11.64 -18.85
CA LYS A 233 10.18 12.30 -19.96
C LYS A 233 10.96 13.52 -19.48
N HIS A 234 12.19 13.65 -19.99
CA HIS A 234 13.11 14.77 -19.72
C HIS A 234 13.38 15.07 -18.23
N PHE A 235 13.29 14.05 -17.38
CA PHE A 235 13.50 14.16 -15.94
C PHE A 235 14.88 13.63 -15.55
N LYS A 236 15.74 14.47 -14.98
CA LYS A 236 17.11 14.13 -14.56
C LYS A 236 17.89 13.39 -15.66
N GLY A 237 18.26 12.13 -15.44
CA GLY A 237 19.01 11.31 -16.41
C GLY A 237 18.12 10.69 -17.50
N PHE A 238 16.79 10.73 -17.36
CA PHE A 238 15.87 10.03 -18.25
C PHE A 238 15.48 10.90 -19.45
N LYS A 239 15.67 10.38 -20.68
CA LYS A 239 15.14 11.00 -21.91
C LYS A 239 13.63 10.71 -22.00
N ARG A 240 13.30 9.44 -22.02
CA ARG A 240 11.98 8.84 -21.92
C ARG A 240 12.17 7.48 -21.28
N PHE A 241 11.38 7.17 -20.27
CA PHE A 241 11.43 5.89 -19.56
C PHE A 241 10.02 5.52 -19.14
N THR A 242 9.59 4.31 -19.47
CA THR A 242 8.28 3.80 -19.13
C THR A 242 8.46 2.49 -18.38
N LEU A 243 7.76 2.32 -17.27
CA LEU A 243 7.82 1.13 -16.44
C LEU A 243 6.41 0.70 -16.05
N ASP A 244 6.13 -0.59 -16.18
CA ASP A 244 4.86 -1.21 -15.80
C ASP A 244 5.07 -2.01 -14.52
N PHE A 245 4.20 -1.80 -13.53
CA PHE A 245 4.22 -2.46 -12.23
C PHE A 245 3.16 -3.57 -12.14
N SER A 246 2.47 -3.91 -13.24
CA SER A 246 1.47 -4.96 -13.25
C SER A 246 2.11 -6.35 -13.27
N SER A 247 2.17 -6.99 -12.09
CA SER A 247 2.50 -8.42 -11.98
C SER A 247 1.22 -9.27 -11.98
N ARG A 248 1.13 -10.24 -12.89
CA ARG A 248 -0.01 -11.18 -13.00
C ARG A 248 -0.09 -12.11 -11.78
N SER A 249 1.05 -12.51 -11.21
CA SER A 249 1.16 -13.45 -10.10
C SER A 249 0.58 -12.91 -8.79
N VAL A 250 0.55 -11.59 -8.63
CA VAL A 250 0.06 -10.91 -7.42
C VAL A 250 -1.47 -10.83 -7.38
N ALA A 251 -2.11 -10.68 -8.55
CA ALA A 251 -3.57 -10.57 -8.66
C ALA A 251 -4.30 -11.82 -8.12
N GLU A 252 -3.66 -13.00 -8.22
CA GLU A 252 -4.21 -14.28 -7.77
C GLU A 252 -4.18 -14.46 -6.25
N GLN A 253 -3.22 -13.83 -5.55
CA GLN A 253 -3.04 -13.97 -4.09
C GLN A 253 -3.75 -12.89 -3.26
N GLY A 254 -4.32 -11.87 -3.89
CA GLY A 254 -5.05 -10.79 -3.20
C GLY A 254 -4.17 -9.84 -2.37
N ILE A 255 -2.84 -9.89 -2.55
CA ILE A 255 -1.85 -9.03 -1.89
C ILE A 255 -1.55 -7.82 -2.81
N ALA A 256 -1.05 -6.71 -2.26
CA ALA A 256 -0.53 -5.63 -3.08
C ALA A 256 0.83 -6.00 -3.71
N PRO A 257 1.11 -5.52 -4.94
CA PRO A 257 2.40 -5.76 -5.57
C PRO A 257 3.51 -5.04 -4.80
N ALA A 258 4.64 -5.72 -4.64
CA ALA A 258 5.89 -5.08 -4.28
C ALA A 258 6.68 -4.84 -5.56
N VAL A 259 7.51 -3.81 -5.60
CA VAL A 259 8.35 -3.50 -6.76
C VAL A 259 9.75 -3.22 -6.25
N VAL A 260 10.75 -3.90 -6.82
CA VAL A 260 12.16 -3.61 -6.54
C VAL A 260 12.83 -3.08 -7.79
N LEU A 261 13.42 -1.89 -7.67
CA LEU A 261 14.31 -1.29 -8.65
C LEU A 261 15.75 -1.63 -8.27
N LEU A 262 16.37 -2.51 -9.05
CA LEU A 262 17.76 -2.93 -8.88
C LEU A 262 18.64 -2.31 -9.97
N GLY A 263 19.93 -2.14 -9.70
CA GLY A 263 20.90 -1.70 -10.70
C GLY A 263 22.14 -1.12 -10.04
N GLU A 264 23.12 -0.70 -10.84
CA GLU A 264 24.34 -0.08 -10.31
C GLU A 264 24.07 1.31 -9.69
N ASN A 265 25.07 1.80 -8.95
CA ASN A 265 25.04 3.17 -8.43
C ASN A 265 24.97 4.18 -9.57
N SER A 266 24.24 5.26 -9.35
CA SER A 266 24.02 6.34 -10.32
C SER A 266 23.14 6.00 -11.53
N VAL A 267 22.62 4.79 -11.71
CA VAL A 267 21.74 4.46 -12.85
C VAL A 267 20.49 5.35 -12.89
N GLY A 268 19.96 5.76 -11.74
CA GLY A 268 18.78 6.65 -11.67
C GLY A 268 17.65 6.15 -10.76
N LYS A 269 17.86 5.05 -10.03
CA LYS A 269 16.91 4.44 -9.09
C LYS A 269 16.23 5.46 -8.15
N SER A 270 17.00 6.21 -7.37
CA SER A 270 16.48 7.24 -6.46
C SER A 270 15.78 8.39 -7.21
N SER A 271 16.20 8.66 -8.45
CA SER A 271 15.53 9.67 -9.30
C SER A 271 14.15 9.18 -9.75
N LEU A 272 14.01 7.89 -10.08
CA LEU A 272 12.73 7.30 -10.43
C LEU A 272 11.76 7.30 -9.23
N LEU A 273 12.23 6.96 -8.02
CA LEU A 273 11.42 7.08 -6.80
C LEU A 273 10.96 8.53 -6.55
N GLN A 274 11.82 9.51 -6.76
CA GLN A 274 11.44 10.92 -6.64
C GLN A 274 10.41 11.34 -7.70
N ALA A 275 10.49 10.81 -8.93
CA ALA A 275 9.48 11.04 -9.95
C ALA A 275 8.13 10.45 -9.54
N ILE A 276 8.12 9.21 -9.04
CA ILE A 276 6.91 8.56 -8.50
C ILE A 276 6.31 9.38 -7.36
N ALA A 277 7.15 9.83 -6.41
CA ALA A 277 6.71 10.69 -5.32
C ALA A 277 6.06 11.99 -5.84
N LEU A 278 6.70 12.70 -6.77
CA LEU A 278 6.15 13.93 -7.34
C LEU A 278 4.84 13.70 -8.09
N GLY A 279 4.73 12.61 -8.86
CA GLY A 279 3.51 12.26 -9.59
C GLY A 279 2.32 11.85 -8.71
N THR A 280 2.58 11.43 -7.47
CA THR A 280 1.55 10.96 -6.53
C THR A 280 1.27 11.92 -5.37
N MET A 281 2.18 12.87 -5.09
CA MET A 281 2.03 13.88 -4.05
C MET A 281 1.05 15.00 -4.43
N GLY A 282 0.07 15.28 -3.57
CA GLY A 282 -0.81 16.44 -3.75
C GLY A 282 -0.10 17.79 -3.70
N ARG A 283 -0.70 18.82 -4.32
CA ARG A 283 -0.17 20.19 -4.38
C ARG A 283 0.27 20.73 -3.02
N HIS A 284 -0.51 20.47 -1.97
CA HIS A 284 -0.20 20.88 -0.60
C HIS A 284 1.06 20.17 -0.03
N LEU A 285 1.32 18.92 -0.41
CA LEU A 285 2.53 18.22 0.01
C LEU A 285 3.74 18.76 -0.74
N ARG A 286 3.62 19.01 -2.05
CA ARG A 286 4.72 19.54 -2.88
C ARG A 286 5.21 20.91 -2.42
N SER A 287 4.31 21.82 -2.05
CA SER A 287 4.70 23.15 -1.56
C SER A 287 5.54 23.09 -0.27
N GLN A 288 5.44 22.02 0.50
CA GLN A 288 6.21 21.83 1.74
C GLN A 288 7.59 21.18 1.53
N VAL A 289 7.86 20.63 0.35
CA VAL A 289 9.12 19.95 0.03
C VAL A 289 10.29 20.93 -0.07
N LYS A 290 10.02 22.25 -0.27
CA LYS A 290 11.03 23.35 -0.28
C LYS A 290 12.35 22.96 -0.97
N THR A 291 12.25 22.33 -2.14
CA THR A 291 13.41 21.90 -2.93
C THR A 291 13.40 22.66 -4.25
N ASP A 292 14.59 22.89 -4.82
CA ASP A 292 14.71 23.49 -6.15
C ASP A 292 14.29 22.47 -7.22
N PHE A 293 13.11 22.68 -7.80
CA PHE A 293 12.56 21.79 -8.83
C PHE A 293 13.27 21.91 -10.18
N ASP A 294 14.02 23.00 -10.43
CA ASP A 294 14.83 23.14 -11.65
C ASP A 294 15.96 22.11 -11.70
N ALA A 295 16.45 21.67 -10.55
CA ALA A 295 17.47 20.63 -10.46
C ALA A 295 16.99 19.25 -10.98
N PHE A 296 15.68 19.07 -11.19
CA PHE A 296 15.08 17.84 -11.72
C PHE A 296 14.94 17.85 -13.24
N LEU A 297 15.16 18.99 -13.91
CA LEU A 297 15.20 19.05 -15.36
C LEU A 297 16.48 18.39 -15.90
N ARG A 298 16.36 17.65 -17.00
CA ARG A 298 17.53 17.04 -17.65
C ARG A 298 18.51 18.12 -18.13
N LYS A 299 19.75 18.07 -17.62
CA LYS A 299 20.85 18.88 -18.16
C LYS A 299 21.34 18.26 -19.47
N PRO A 300 21.61 19.07 -20.52
CA PRO A 300 22.09 18.55 -21.81
C PRO A 300 23.43 17.83 -21.62
N GLN A 301 23.52 16.58 -22.08
CA GLN A 301 24.74 15.78 -22.00
C GLN A 301 25.25 15.55 -23.42
N GLY A 302 26.25 16.34 -23.83
CA GLY A 302 26.96 16.16 -25.10
C GLY A 302 26.74 17.27 -26.13
N ARG A 303 27.60 17.25 -27.16
CA ARG A 303 27.67 18.27 -28.22
C ARG A 303 26.38 18.31 -29.08
N ALA A 304 25.73 17.15 -29.27
CA ALA A 304 24.46 17.05 -30.01
C ALA A 304 23.27 17.67 -29.26
N ASP A 305 23.15 17.43 -27.95
CA ASP A 305 22.10 18.03 -27.10
C ASP A 305 22.28 19.57 -27.01
N GLN A 306 23.53 20.05 -26.99
CA GLN A 306 23.85 21.48 -27.02
C GLN A 306 23.51 22.14 -28.36
N VAL A 307 23.82 21.49 -29.48
CA VAL A 307 23.46 21.95 -30.82
C VAL A 307 21.94 21.95 -31.03
N TRP A 308 21.23 20.94 -30.50
CA TRP A 308 19.77 20.90 -30.54
C TRP A 308 19.12 22.01 -29.69
N GLN A 309 19.70 22.35 -28.53
CA GLN A 309 19.28 23.52 -27.75
C GLN A 309 19.53 24.86 -28.45
N GLN A 310 20.64 24.98 -29.18
CA GLN A 310 20.97 26.19 -29.96
C GLN A 310 20.07 26.35 -31.19
N LEU A 311 19.76 25.27 -31.90
CA LEU A 311 18.91 25.28 -33.09
C LEU A 311 17.42 25.42 -32.77
N SER A 312 16.96 24.90 -31.63
CA SER A 312 15.55 24.94 -31.23
C SER A 312 15.10 26.27 -30.60
N GLY A 313 15.92 27.33 -30.70
CA GLY A 313 15.58 28.67 -30.21
C GLY A 313 15.10 28.65 -28.76
N ASN A 314 15.95 28.24 -27.81
CA ASN A 314 15.62 28.22 -26.37
C ASN A 314 14.41 27.33 -25.97
N LYS A 315 13.83 26.55 -26.90
CA LYS A 315 12.73 25.58 -26.67
C LYS A 315 13.20 24.12 -26.65
N GLY A 316 14.47 23.86 -26.37
CA GLY A 316 15.02 22.51 -26.20
C GLY A 316 14.98 22.05 -24.74
N ALA A 317 13.98 21.22 -24.40
CA ALA A 317 13.67 20.65 -23.08
C ALA A 317 13.35 21.67 -21.96
N THR A 318 12.37 22.54 -22.17
CA THR A 318 11.87 23.51 -21.17
C THR A 318 10.96 22.90 -20.10
N GLN A 319 10.65 21.61 -20.19
CA GLN A 319 9.64 20.96 -19.34
C GLN A 319 9.93 19.47 -19.16
N ALA A 320 9.91 18.99 -17.92
CA ALA A 320 9.84 17.55 -17.62
C ALA A 320 8.36 17.14 -17.48
N SER A 321 8.03 15.91 -17.85
CA SER A 321 6.67 15.37 -17.65
C SER A 321 6.75 14.01 -16.96
N ILE A 322 5.87 13.84 -15.98
CA ILE A 322 5.71 12.62 -15.20
C ILE A 322 4.23 12.25 -15.30
N ARG A 323 3.94 11.09 -15.87
CA ARG A 323 2.60 10.53 -15.96
C ARG A 323 2.55 9.23 -15.19
N ILE A 324 1.58 9.11 -14.29
CA ILE A 324 1.32 7.91 -13.48
C ILE A 324 -0.08 7.43 -13.80
N GLU A 325 -0.22 6.17 -14.14
CA GLU A 325 -1.51 5.51 -14.33
C GLU A 325 -1.81 4.62 -13.13
N PHE A 326 -3.05 4.63 -12.65
CA PHE A 326 -3.48 3.80 -11.54
C PHE A 326 -4.34 2.61 -12.01
N ASP A 327 -4.53 1.63 -11.13
CA ASP A 327 -5.32 0.43 -11.39
C ASP A 327 -6.82 0.68 -11.62
N ASP A 328 -7.36 1.78 -11.10
CA ASP A 328 -8.76 2.19 -11.32
C ASP A 328 -8.98 2.92 -12.66
N GLY A 329 -7.93 3.08 -13.47
CA GLY A 329 -7.94 3.78 -14.76
C GLY A 329 -7.79 5.30 -14.65
N SER A 330 -7.69 5.84 -13.43
CA SER A 330 -7.31 7.24 -13.23
C SER A 330 -5.82 7.44 -13.57
N PHE A 331 -5.44 8.68 -13.88
CA PHE A 331 -4.03 9.02 -14.11
C PHE A 331 -3.70 10.40 -13.54
N ASN A 332 -2.47 10.51 -13.04
CA ASN A 332 -1.87 11.77 -12.64
C ASN A 332 -0.84 12.19 -13.69
N GLU A 333 -0.90 13.45 -14.13
CA GLU A 333 0.11 14.01 -15.03
C GLU A 333 0.61 15.34 -14.48
N VAL A 334 1.92 15.40 -14.29
CA VAL A 334 2.64 16.49 -13.65
C VAL A 334 3.73 16.97 -14.58
N HIS A 335 3.76 18.28 -14.80
CA HIS A 335 4.80 18.92 -15.57
C HIS A 335 5.62 19.87 -14.72
N ILE A 336 6.94 19.80 -14.87
CA ILE A 336 7.89 20.71 -14.21
C ILE A 336 8.43 21.65 -15.28
N LEU A 337 8.17 22.94 -15.15
CA LEU A 337 8.64 23.98 -16.06
C LEU A 337 9.97 24.57 -15.59
N ARG A 338 10.70 25.18 -16.52
CA ARG A 338 11.90 25.99 -16.24
C ARG A 338 11.53 27.19 -15.36
N GLY A 339 12.18 27.31 -14.20
CA GLY A 339 11.81 28.23 -13.11
C GLY A 339 11.24 27.51 -11.87
N GLY A 340 11.18 26.17 -11.89
CA GLY A 340 10.74 25.34 -10.77
C GLY A 340 9.23 25.27 -10.56
N GLU A 341 8.42 25.81 -11.48
CA GLU A 341 6.96 25.77 -11.40
C GLU A 341 6.42 24.38 -11.80
N ILE A 342 5.47 23.86 -11.01
CA ILE A 342 4.83 22.56 -11.24
C ILE A 342 3.37 22.77 -11.66
N HIS A 343 3.00 22.25 -12.83
CA HIS A 343 1.62 22.24 -13.32
C HIS A 343 1.05 20.83 -13.32
N ASP A 344 -0.12 20.67 -12.72
CA ASP A 344 -0.87 19.41 -12.77
C ASP A 344 -1.95 19.49 -13.85
N VAL A 345 -1.96 18.52 -14.77
CA VAL A 345 -2.98 18.38 -15.82
C VAL A 345 -4.15 17.54 -15.29
N SER A 346 -3.85 16.45 -14.59
CA SER A 346 -4.82 15.59 -13.90
C SER A 346 -4.20 15.13 -12.58
N PHE A 347 -4.99 15.12 -11.50
CA PHE A 347 -4.45 14.79 -10.19
C PHE A 347 -5.48 14.24 -9.20
N GLU A 348 -5.31 12.98 -8.80
CA GLU A 348 -5.95 12.35 -7.64
C GLU A 348 -4.94 12.20 -6.48
N ASN A 349 -5.39 12.50 -5.25
CA ASN A 349 -4.57 12.38 -4.05
C ASN A 349 -4.45 10.90 -3.63
N ALA A 350 -3.24 10.34 -3.69
CA ALA A 350 -2.91 9.06 -3.07
C ALA A 350 -2.19 9.28 -1.72
N LEU A 351 -2.40 8.37 -0.76
CA LEU A 351 -1.54 8.34 0.44
C LEU A 351 -0.18 7.78 0.03
N VAL A 352 0.83 8.65 0.01
CA VAL A 352 2.19 8.26 -0.30
C VAL A 352 3.10 8.60 0.87
N LEU A 353 3.86 7.59 1.30
CA LEU A 353 4.97 7.74 2.26
C LEU A 353 6.27 7.49 1.50
N GLY A 354 7.30 8.26 1.83
CA GLY A 354 8.61 8.12 1.22
C GLY A 354 9.70 8.11 2.26
N TYR A 355 10.75 7.32 2.05
CA TYR A 355 11.89 7.21 2.96
C TYR A 355 13.18 7.27 2.16
N GLY A 356 13.97 8.32 2.36
CA GLY A 356 15.28 8.47 1.71
C GLY A 356 16.37 7.61 2.34
N ALA A 357 17.44 7.35 1.59
CA ALA A 357 18.55 6.46 1.96
C ALA A 357 19.13 6.66 3.37
N HIS A 358 19.31 7.91 3.81
CA HIS A 358 20.08 8.20 5.03
C HIS A 358 19.32 7.95 6.33
N ARG A 359 17.98 7.80 6.28
CA ARG A 359 17.09 7.42 7.39
C ARG A 359 17.61 7.84 8.77
N GLN A 360 18.00 9.10 8.95
CA GLN A 360 18.52 9.59 10.23
C GLN A 360 17.35 9.86 11.16
N PHE A 361 17.47 9.48 12.43
CA PHE A 361 16.42 9.68 13.45
C PHE A 361 16.86 10.71 14.48
N SER A 362 15.86 11.40 15.03
CA SER A 362 16.09 12.33 16.13
C SER A 362 16.30 11.50 17.39
N GLU A 363 17.42 11.68 18.08
CA GLU A 363 17.65 11.04 19.38
C GLU A 363 16.66 11.52 20.43
N GLN A 364 16.13 12.74 20.27
CA GLN A 364 15.10 13.26 21.14
C GLN A 364 13.71 12.83 20.64
N PRO A 365 12.86 12.33 21.55
CA PRO A 365 11.49 11.99 21.23
C PRO A 365 10.74 13.22 20.69
N THR A 366 10.26 13.11 19.45
CA THR A 366 9.45 14.16 18.85
C THR A 366 8.02 14.01 19.34
N ASN A 367 7.47 15.08 19.95
CA ASN A 367 6.06 15.08 20.37
C ASN A 367 5.16 14.67 19.21
N TYR A 368 4.54 13.50 19.32
CA TYR A 368 3.83 12.88 18.21
C TYR A 368 2.65 13.70 17.69
N LYS A 369 2.11 14.59 18.53
CA LYS A 369 1.04 15.53 18.17
C LYS A 369 1.50 16.58 17.15
N ASN A 370 2.80 16.86 17.08
CA ASN A 370 3.39 17.88 16.20
C ASN A 370 4.04 17.28 14.94
N ILE A 371 3.99 15.96 14.75
CA ILE A 371 4.62 15.32 13.59
C ILE A 371 3.74 15.56 12.36
N LYS A 372 4.26 16.35 11.42
CA LYS A 372 3.57 16.64 10.17
C LYS A 372 3.50 15.37 9.31
N PRO A 373 2.35 15.05 8.68
CA PRO A 373 2.21 13.89 7.77
C PRO A 373 3.25 13.86 6.63
N VAL A 374 3.81 15.02 6.30
CA VAL A 374 4.72 15.26 5.18
C VAL A 374 6.19 14.96 5.54
N SER A 375 6.49 14.62 6.80
CA SER A 375 7.89 14.46 7.24
C SER A 375 8.60 13.28 6.59
N SER A 376 7.91 12.16 6.39
CA SER A 376 8.49 10.97 5.77
C SER A 376 8.91 11.30 4.35
N ILE A 377 7.94 11.66 3.49
CA ILE A 377 8.17 11.80 2.05
C ILE A 377 9.19 12.88 1.68
N VAL A 378 9.38 13.91 2.52
CA VAL A 378 10.41 14.94 2.27
C VAL A 378 11.82 14.39 2.46
N SER A 379 12.01 13.31 3.23
CA SER A 379 13.32 12.65 3.37
C SER A 379 13.86 12.10 2.04
N LEU A 380 12.99 11.80 1.06
CA LEU A 380 13.41 11.44 -0.30
C LEU A 380 14.06 12.60 -1.06
N PHE A 381 13.68 13.84 -0.76
CA PHE A 381 14.15 15.04 -1.47
C PHE A 381 15.26 15.77 -0.72
N ASN A 382 15.24 15.72 0.62
CA ASN A 382 16.21 16.38 1.48
C ASN A 382 16.90 15.37 2.40
N LYS A 383 18.19 15.11 2.11
CA LYS A 383 19.03 14.17 2.85
C LYS A 383 19.32 14.57 4.30
N GLN A 384 19.17 15.86 4.64
CA GLN A 384 19.41 16.38 6.00
C GLN A 384 18.17 16.27 6.88
N ARG A 385 17.02 15.87 6.32
CA ARG A 385 15.77 15.82 7.09
C ARG A 385 15.72 14.54 7.91
N VAL A 386 15.70 14.72 9.21
CA VAL A 386 15.58 13.67 10.20
C VAL A 386 14.15 13.13 10.24
N LEU A 387 14.00 11.81 10.27
CA LEU A 387 12.73 11.13 10.45
C LEU A 387 12.25 11.30 11.90
N PRO A 388 10.95 11.52 12.11
CA PRO A 388 10.43 11.78 13.44
C PRO A 388 10.48 10.51 14.31
N HIS A 389 10.98 10.64 15.53
CA HIS A 389 11.03 9.54 16.49
C HIS A 389 9.62 9.29 17.04
N SER A 390 9.02 8.18 16.62
CA SER A 390 7.62 7.85 16.91
C SER A 390 7.44 6.92 18.12
N ALA A 391 8.48 6.68 18.91
CA ALA A 391 8.38 5.79 20.07
C ALA A 391 7.33 6.28 21.09
N ASP A 392 7.25 7.58 21.36
CA ASP A 392 6.20 8.17 22.23
C ASP A 392 4.79 7.86 21.74
N TRP A 393 4.60 7.79 20.42
CA TRP A 393 3.32 7.39 19.85
C TRP A 393 3.03 5.93 20.18
N LEU A 394 4.04 5.04 20.03
CA LEU A 394 3.91 3.64 20.39
C LEU A 394 3.69 3.44 21.89
N GLU A 395 4.24 4.30 22.76
CA GLU A 395 3.99 4.25 24.21
C GLU A 395 2.58 4.74 24.57
N SER A 396 2.11 5.81 23.92
CA SER A 396 0.79 6.40 24.15
C SER A 396 -0.38 5.67 23.49
N LEU A 397 -0.12 4.62 22.70
CA LEU A 397 -1.15 3.81 22.05
C LEU A 397 -2.00 3.04 23.08
N ASP A 398 -3.29 2.94 22.84
CA ASP A 398 -4.21 2.14 23.69
C ASP A 398 -3.81 0.65 23.76
N GLU A 399 -4.08 0.01 24.90
CA GLU A 399 -3.78 -1.42 25.13
C GLU A 399 -4.44 -2.39 24.13
N LYS A 400 -5.44 -1.95 23.35
CA LYS A 400 -6.07 -2.80 22.32
C LYS A 400 -5.46 -2.64 20.93
N ILE A 401 -4.75 -1.55 20.65
CA ILE A 401 -4.06 -1.31 19.37
C ILE A 401 -2.60 -1.72 19.49
N PHE A 402 -2.01 -1.52 20.68
CA PHE A 402 -0.63 -1.88 20.95
C PHE A 402 -0.27 -3.32 20.55
N PRO A 403 -1.03 -4.38 20.90
CA PRO A 403 -0.66 -5.74 20.54
C PRO A 403 -0.65 -5.96 19.03
N THR A 404 -1.54 -5.29 18.29
CA THR A 404 -1.58 -5.38 16.82
C THR A 404 -0.36 -4.74 16.20
N VAL A 405 0.03 -3.56 16.69
CA VAL A 405 1.23 -2.84 16.24
C VAL A 405 2.51 -3.57 16.66
N ALA A 406 2.56 -4.07 17.90
CA ALA A 406 3.67 -4.86 18.42
C ALA A 406 3.86 -6.14 17.61
N ARG A 407 2.77 -6.86 17.26
CA ARG A 407 2.82 -8.03 16.38
C ARG A 407 3.38 -7.68 14.99
N ALA A 408 2.90 -6.60 14.38
CA ALA A 408 3.41 -6.14 13.09
C ALA A 408 4.90 -5.74 13.16
N LEU A 409 5.33 -5.09 14.24
CA LEU A 409 6.74 -4.76 14.46
C LEU A 409 7.59 -6.01 14.71
N ARG A 410 7.09 -6.99 15.47
CA ARG A 410 7.75 -8.29 15.66
C ARG A 410 8.02 -8.99 14.33
N GLU A 411 7.03 -9.01 13.44
CA GLU A 411 7.17 -9.54 12.08
C GLU A 411 8.26 -8.78 11.30
N ILE A 412 8.20 -7.45 11.25
CA ILE A 412 9.15 -6.62 10.49
C ILE A 412 10.59 -6.75 11.01
N LEU A 413 10.74 -6.85 12.32
CA LEU A 413 12.04 -6.98 12.97
C LEU A 413 12.54 -8.42 13.03
N ASN A 414 11.76 -9.36 12.51
CA ASN A 414 12.03 -10.80 12.53
C ASN A 414 12.43 -11.29 13.93
N LEU A 415 11.66 -10.84 14.94
CA LEU A 415 11.77 -11.29 16.31
C LEU A 415 11.22 -12.72 16.42
N THR A 416 11.82 -13.56 17.25
CA THR A 416 11.37 -14.95 17.45
C THR A 416 10.03 -15.00 18.18
N ASP A 417 9.39 -16.17 18.23
CA ASP A 417 8.10 -16.35 18.93
C ASP A 417 8.22 -16.04 20.43
N GLU A 418 9.41 -16.22 21.01
CA GLU A 418 9.73 -15.93 22.42
C GLU A 418 10.03 -14.45 22.68
N ASP A 419 10.29 -13.66 21.64
CA ASP A 419 10.69 -12.26 21.79
C ASP A 419 9.46 -11.34 21.83
N GLU A 420 9.37 -10.48 22.84
CA GLU A 420 8.22 -9.56 23.00
C GLU A 420 8.63 -8.09 23.00
N ILE A 421 7.77 -7.26 22.42
CA ILE A 421 7.88 -5.80 22.55
C ILE A 421 7.00 -5.41 23.72
N ILE A 422 7.64 -5.06 24.83
CA ILE A 422 6.99 -4.73 26.10
C ILE A 422 7.09 -3.23 26.40
N ARG A 423 6.13 -2.74 27.18
CA ARG A 423 6.13 -1.37 27.70
C ARG A 423 6.41 -1.41 29.18
N THR A 424 7.34 -0.57 29.63
CA THR A 424 7.65 -0.48 31.05
C THR A 424 7.55 0.96 31.52
N GLU A 425 6.85 1.16 32.65
CA GLU A 425 6.57 2.49 33.23
C GLU A 425 7.84 3.31 33.54
N ARG A 426 9.00 2.66 33.73
CA ARG A 426 10.27 3.29 34.15
C ARG A 426 11.31 3.46 33.04
N SER A 427 11.15 2.79 31.90
CA SER A 427 12.22 2.71 30.87
C SER A 427 11.71 2.82 29.43
N GLY A 428 10.41 3.06 29.24
CA GLY A 428 9.79 3.17 27.92
C GLY A 428 9.64 1.81 27.24
N LEU A 429 9.75 1.80 25.91
CA LEU A 429 9.72 0.59 25.08
C LEU A 429 10.98 -0.27 25.23
N MET A 430 10.76 -1.54 25.56
CA MET A 430 11.82 -2.55 25.65
C MET A 430 11.50 -3.75 24.74
N ILE A 431 12.56 -4.40 24.29
CA ILE A 431 12.48 -5.67 23.58
C ILE A 431 12.98 -6.73 24.55
N SER A 432 12.09 -7.61 24.97
CA SER A 432 12.46 -8.78 25.75
C SER A 432 12.96 -9.84 24.79
N LYS A 433 14.27 -10.13 24.83
CA LYS A 433 14.93 -11.13 23.97
C LYS A 433 15.56 -12.20 24.85
N HIS A 434 15.13 -13.45 24.72
CA HIS A 434 15.59 -14.57 25.57
C HIS A 434 15.52 -14.27 27.09
N GLY A 435 14.51 -13.51 27.53
CA GLY A 435 14.34 -13.10 28.92
C GLY A 435 15.20 -11.91 29.37
N GLU A 436 15.99 -11.30 28.48
CA GLU A 436 16.69 -10.04 28.73
C GLU A 436 15.92 -8.86 28.13
N ASP A 437 15.59 -7.88 28.96
CA ASP A 437 14.91 -6.66 28.52
C ASP A 437 15.93 -5.62 28.03
N ILE A 438 15.96 -5.41 26.72
CA ILE A 438 16.86 -4.47 26.06
C ILE A 438 16.08 -3.21 25.69
N PRO A 439 16.48 -2.03 26.19
CA PRO A 439 15.84 -0.78 25.79
C PRO A 439 16.12 -0.48 24.32
N LEU A 440 15.15 0.09 23.61
CA LEU A 440 15.28 0.44 22.19
C LEU A 440 16.51 1.33 21.89
N SER A 441 16.94 2.11 22.89
CA SER A 441 18.12 2.96 22.82
C SER A 441 19.46 2.21 22.78
N ARG A 442 19.49 0.90 23.05
CA ARG A 442 20.72 0.09 23.02
C ARG A 442 20.83 -0.82 21.79
N LEU A 443 19.87 -0.74 20.87
CA LEU A 443 19.87 -1.54 19.65
C LEU A 443 20.86 -0.99 18.62
N SER A 444 21.30 -1.83 17.69
CA SER A 444 22.19 -1.40 16.62
C SER A 444 21.53 -0.35 15.72
N ASP A 445 22.32 0.53 15.12
CA ASP A 445 21.80 1.61 14.28
C ASP A 445 20.97 1.11 13.10
N GLY A 446 21.31 -0.06 12.54
CA GLY A 446 20.50 -0.74 11.52
C GLY A 446 19.11 -1.13 12.01
N TYR A 447 19.02 -1.67 13.23
CA TYR A 447 17.77 -2.06 13.85
C TYR A 447 16.91 -0.84 14.19
N ARG A 448 17.52 0.20 14.76
CA ARG A 448 16.85 1.48 15.04
C ARG A 448 16.28 2.10 13.78
N SER A 449 17.03 2.03 12.68
CA SER A 449 16.61 2.62 11.41
C SER A 449 15.40 1.92 10.81
N LEU A 450 15.44 0.59 10.76
CA LEU A 450 14.30 -0.23 10.32
C LEU A 450 13.10 -0.04 11.24
N PHE A 451 13.30 -0.09 12.56
CA PHE A 451 12.25 0.07 13.56
C PHE A 451 11.52 1.40 13.39
N ALA A 452 12.25 2.50 13.33
CA ALA A 452 11.61 3.80 13.32
C ALA A 452 10.97 4.14 11.96
N MET A 453 11.49 3.60 10.84
CA MET A 453 10.79 3.60 9.56
C MET A 453 9.49 2.79 9.61
N ALA A 454 9.56 1.55 10.08
CA ALA A 454 8.40 0.67 10.21
C ALA A 454 7.32 1.27 11.11
N LEU A 455 7.74 1.87 12.23
CA LEU A 455 6.84 2.52 13.17
C LEU A 455 6.17 3.76 12.58
N ASP A 456 6.90 4.57 11.80
CA ASP A 456 6.33 5.71 11.10
C ASP A 456 5.32 5.27 10.02
N ILE A 457 5.60 4.20 9.27
CA ILE A 457 4.66 3.60 8.31
C ILE A 457 3.40 3.16 9.05
N ILE A 458 3.54 2.29 10.05
CA ILE A 458 2.43 1.72 10.83
C ILE A 458 1.60 2.84 11.46
N ARG A 459 2.22 3.87 12.03
CA ARG A 459 1.50 5.03 12.58
C ARG A 459 0.63 5.72 11.55
N ASN A 460 1.18 6.03 10.37
CA ASN A 460 0.42 6.70 9.32
C ASN A 460 -0.73 5.81 8.82
N MET A 461 -0.52 4.48 8.77
CA MET A 461 -1.57 3.53 8.41
C MET A 461 -2.68 3.46 9.46
N VAL A 462 -2.33 3.28 10.74
CA VAL A 462 -3.31 3.24 11.85
C VAL A 462 -4.08 4.55 11.95
N LYS A 463 -3.41 5.69 11.81
CA LYS A 463 -4.07 7.00 11.87
C LYS A 463 -5.13 7.17 10.77
N ARG A 464 -4.89 6.63 9.58
CA ARG A 464 -5.80 6.79 8.43
C ARG A 464 -6.88 5.71 8.36
N TRP A 465 -6.55 4.47 8.68
CA TRP A 465 -7.40 3.30 8.46
C TRP A 465 -7.94 2.67 9.75
N GLY A 466 -7.25 2.85 10.87
CA GLY A 466 -7.58 2.22 12.15
C GLY A 466 -7.19 0.74 12.26
N ASP A 467 -6.77 0.11 11.15
CA ASP A 467 -6.23 -1.25 11.10
C ASP A 467 -5.03 -1.33 10.13
N LEU A 468 -4.30 -2.46 10.18
CA LEU A 468 -3.14 -2.70 9.31
C LEU A 468 -3.46 -3.63 8.15
N GLU A 469 -4.39 -4.58 8.33
CA GLU A 469 -4.74 -5.57 7.31
C GLU A 469 -5.47 -4.96 6.11
N SER A 470 -6.34 -3.97 6.34
CA SER A 470 -7.08 -3.29 5.26
C SER A 470 -6.41 -1.99 4.81
N SER A 471 -5.32 -1.59 5.48
CA SER A 471 -4.61 -0.35 5.18
C SER A 471 -4.03 -0.37 3.76
N ARG A 472 -4.42 0.64 2.97
CA ARG A 472 -3.89 0.85 1.62
C ARG A 472 -3.01 2.09 1.59
N GLY A 473 -2.02 2.08 0.73
CA GLY A 473 -1.11 3.20 0.52
C GLY A 473 0.04 2.80 -0.39
N ILE A 474 0.80 3.81 -0.83
CA ILE A 474 2.03 3.63 -1.60
C ILE A 474 3.19 4.01 -0.68
N VAL A 475 4.15 3.09 -0.52
CA VAL A 475 5.35 3.31 0.30
C VAL A 475 6.57 3.23 -0.59
N LEU A 476 7.34 4.31 -0.63
CA LEU A 476 8.58 4.43 -1.40
C LEU A 476 9.77 4.36 -0.44
N ILE A 477 10.71 3.44 -0.65
CA ILE A 477 11.92 3.33 0.19
C ILE A 477 13.15 3.31 -0.70
N ASP A 478 14.05 4.27 -0.47
CA ASP A 478 15.32 4.36 -1.16
C ASP A 478 16.40 3.58 -0.40
N GLU A 479 17.12 2.70 -1.09
CA GLU A 479 18.19 1.83 -0.58
C GLU A 479 17.78 1.09 0.70
N ILE A 480 16.79 0.20 0.57
CA ILE A 480 16.17 -0.54 1.70
C ILE A 480 17.21 -1.29 2.57
N GLU A 481 18.31 -1.73 1.97
CA GLU A 481 19.41 -2.49 2.54
C GLU A 481 20.38 -1.70 3.42
N ILE A 482 20.38 -0.36 3.35
CA ILE A 482 21.34 0.47 4.09
C ILE A 482 21.30 0.12 5.58
N HIS A 483 22.49 -0.15 6.13
CA HIS A 483 22.73 -0.53 7.54
C HIS A 483 22.05 -1.83 8.01
N LEU A 484 21.45 -2.62 7.12
CA LEU A 484 20.87 -3.93 7.47
C LEU A 484 21.94 -5.04 7.46
N HIS A 485 21.87 -5.91 8.47
CA HIS A 485 22.65 -7.14 8.49
C HIS A 485 22.18 -8.09 7.37
N PRO A 486 23.06 -8.89 6.72
CA PRO A 486 22.70 -9.76 5.59
C PRO A 486 21.47 -10.65 5.82
N ARG A 487 21.34 -11.26 7.01
CA ARG A 487 20.15 -12.07 7.38
C ARG A 487 18.84 -11.30 7.22
N TRP A 488 18.82 -10.01 7.57
CA TRP A 488 17.62 -9.17 7.45
C TRP A 488 17.40 -8.67 6.03
N LYS A 489 18.46 -8.42 5.26
CA LYS A 489 18.33 -8.07 3.84
C LYS A 489 17.48 -9.11 3.09
N MET A 490 17.64 -10.39 3.44
CA MET A 490 16.89 -11.52 2.86
C MET A 490 15.44 -11.66 3.35
N GLN A 491 15.04 -10.97 4.42
CA GLN A 491 13.74 -11.17 5.08
C GLN A 491 12.86 -9.92 5.08
N VAL A 492 13.47 -8.72 5.03
CA VAL A 492 12.80 -7.43 5.25
C VAL A 492 11.61 -7.21 4.31
N VAL A 493 11.75 -7.57 3.03
CA VAL A 493 10.67 -7.40 2.05
C VAL A 493 9.49 -8.30 2.38
N GLY A 494 9.73 -9.60 2.59
CA GLY A 494 8.67 -10.54 2.97
C GLY A 494 7.99 -10.15 4.28
N ALA A 495 8.77 -9.67 5.26
CA ALA A 495 8.25 -9.21 6.54
C ALA A 495 7.35 -7.98 6.43
N LEU A 496 7.75 -6.98 5.64
CA LEU A 496 6.92 -5.79 5.35
C LEU A 496 5.59 -6.18 4.67
N ARG A 497 5.63 -7.12 3.71
CA ARG A 497 4.43 -7.60 3.01
C ARG A 497 3.47 -8.35 3.93
N ARG A 498 3.98 -9.19 4.84
CA ARG A 498 3.14 -9.87 5.84
C ARG A 498 2.51 -8.90 6.82
N ALA A 499 3.26 -7.89 7.27
CA ALA A 499 2.77 -6.89 8.21
C ALA A 499 1.72 -5.95 7.58
N LEU A 500 1.85 -5.62 6.29
CA LEU A 500 1.05 -4.63 5.57
C LEU A 500 0.64 -5.17 4.17
N PRO A 501 -0.28 -6.14 4.10
CA PRO A 501 -0.55 -6.89 2.86
C PRO A 501 -1.22 -6.08 1.75
N GLN A 502 -1.90 -4.98 2.08
CA GLN A 502 -2.64 -4.15 1.12
C GLN A 502 -1.90 -2.86 0.71
N VAL A 503 -0.66 -2.69 1.20
CA VAL A 503 0.22 -1.56 0.88
C VAL A 503 1.11 -1.90 -0.32
N GLN A 504 1.12 -1.04 -1.34
CA GLN A 504 2.03 -1.18 -2.47
C GLN A 504 3.40 -0.62 -2.07
N PHE A 505 4.42 -1.47 -2.09
CA PHE A 505 5.76 -1.06 -1.78
C PHE A 505 6.62 -0.92 -3.03
N ILE A 506 7.36 0.18 -3.13
CA ILE A 506 8.34 0.40 -4.20
C ILE A 506 9.68 0.72 -3.56
N PHE A 507 10.64 -0.17 -3.75
CA PHE A 507 11.95 -0.11 -3.11
C PHE A 507 13.04 0.06 -4.16
N THR A 508 14.14 0.71 -3.80
CA THR A 508 15.39 0.64 -4.55
C THR A 508 16.43 -0.12 -3.75
N THR A 509 17.30 -0.84 -4.46
CA THR A 509 18.43 -1.54 -3.85
C THR A 509 19.58 -1.70 -4.85
N HIS A 510 20.79 -1.91 -4.35
CA HIS A 510 21.90 -2.43 -5.14
C HIS A 510 22.31 -3.84 -4.68
N ASP A 511 21.63 -4.41 -3.68
CA ASP A 511 21.97 -5.69 -3.08
C ASP A 511 21.00 -6.79 -3.54
N PRO A 512 21.47 -7.80 -4.31
CA PRO A 512 20.63 -8.92 -4.77
C PRO A 512 19.99 -9.73 -3.62
N LEU A 513 20.54 -9.69 -2.40
CA LEU A 513 19.96 -10.40 -1.26
C LEU A 513 18.57 -9.88 -0.88
N CYS A 514 18.27 -8.61 -1.19
CA CYS A 514 16.95 -8.02 -0.96
C CYS A 514 15.87 -8.49 -1.94
N LEU A 515 16.24 -9.22 -2.99
CA LEU A 515 15.28 -9.83 -3.92
C LEU A 515 14.56 -11.03 -3.29
N ARG A 516 15.06 -11.55 -2.17
CA ARG A 516 14.42 -12.66 -1.47
C ARG A 516 13.09 -12.21 -0.85
N GLY A 517 12.00 -12.85 -1.26
CA GLY A 517 10.63 -12.47 -0.89
C GLY A 517 9.89 -11.65 -1.93
N MET A 518 10.54 -11.37 -3.07
CA MET A 518 9.89 -10.87 -4.28
C MET A 518 9.22 -12.03 -5.04
N LEU A 519 8.13 -11.71 -5.74
CA LEU A 519 7.43 -12.61 -6.64
C LEU A 519 7.86 -12.35 -8.09
N ASP A 520 7.49 -13.26 -8.98
CA ASP A 520 7.75 -13.12 -10.41
C ASP A 520 7.12 -11.83 -10.99
N GLY A 521 7.87 -11.15 -11.86
CA GLY A 521 7.47 -9.89 -12.48
C GLY A 521 7.48 -8.65 -11.57
N GLU A 522 8.03 -8.74 -10.34
CA GLU A 522 8.14 -7.60 -9.43
C GLU A 522 9.55 -6.97 -9.35
N VAL A 523 10.55 -7.60 -9.98
CA VAL A 523 11.95 -7.15 -9.99
C VAL A 523 12.28 -6.51 -11.32
N HIS A 524 12.72 -5.26 -11.28
CA HIS A 524 13.11 -4.48 -12.45
C HIS A 524 14.57 -4.07 -12.33
N VAL A 525 15.40 -4.53 -13.26
CA VAL A 525 16.83 -4.22 -13.30
C VAL A 525 17.05 -3.06 -14.27
N LEU A 526 17.60 -1.95 -13.76
CA LEU A 526 17.94 -0.78 -14.54
C LEU A 526 19.42 -0.80 -14.92
N VAL A 527 19.70 -0.62 -16.21
CA VAL A 527 21.05 -0.55 -16.76
C VAL A 527 21.20 0.73 -17.59
N ARG A 528 22.43 1.21 -17.75
CA ARG A 528 22.74 2.29 -18.70
C ARG A 528 23.27 1.67 -19.99
N ASP A 529 22.63 2.00 -21.10
CA ASP A 529 23.05 1.62 -22.44
C ASP A 529 24.31 2.39 -22.89
N GLU A 530 24.91 2.03 -24.03
CA GLU A 530 26.09 2.68 -24.63
C GLU A 530 25.88 4.20 -24.83
N ASP A 531 24.63 4.60 -25.14
CA ASP A 531 24.20 5.99 -25.26
C ASP A 531 23.97 6.72 -23.92
N ARG A 532 24.34 6.08 -22.79
CA ARG A 532 24.09 6.52 -21.40
C ARG A 532 22.60 6.71 -21.07
N ALA A 533 21.71 6.18 -21.90
CA ALA A 533 20.27 6.15 -21.64
C ALA A 533 19.97 5.05 -20.62
N VAL A 534 19.06 5.32 -19.69
CA VAL A 534 18.62 4.33 -18.71
C VAL A 534 17.55 3.46 -19.35
N VAL A 535 17.77 2.15 -19.36
CA VAL A 535 16.87 1.14 -19.91
C VAL A 535 16.61 0.05 -18.88
N GLU A 536 15.44 -0.58 -18.97
CA GLU A 536 15.11 -1.76 -18.18
C GLU A 536 15.65 -3.00 -18.91
N MET A 537 16.30 -3.89 -18.17
CA MET A 537 16.69 -5.20 -18.66
C MET A 537 15.46 -6.13 -18.66
N THR A 538 15.14 -6.68 -19.83
CA THR A 538 14.00 -7.60 -20.01
C THR A 538 14.46 -9.06 -20.01
N GLY A 539 13.56 -9.99 -19.72
CA GLY A 539 13.85 -11.43 -19.75
C GLY A 539 14.59 -11.96 -18.52
N LEU A 540 14.39 -11.34 -17.37
CA LEU A 540 14.92 -11.84 -16.10
C LEU A 540 14.26 -13.19 -15.77
N PRO A 541 15.05 -14.18 -15.32
CA PRO A 541 14.49 -15.44 -14.82
C PRO A 541 13.77 -15.22 -13.49
N ASP A 542 12.86 -16.13 -13.13
CA ASP A 542 12.10 -16.05 -11.88
C ASP A 542 13.04 -16.08 -10.65
N VAL A 543 13.24 -14.91 -10.07
CA VAL A 543 14.10 -14.68 -8.90
C VAL A 543 13.59 -15.39 -7.65
N SER A 544 12.29 -15.71 -7.57
CA SER A 544 11.70 -16.39 -6.42
C SER A 544 12.18 -17.84 -6.32
N ALA A 545 12.45 -18.47 -7.48
CA ALA A 545 12.95 -19.83 -7.60
C ALA A 545 14.48 -19.95 -7.46
N MET A 546 15.22 -18.83 -7.52
CA MET A 546 16.68 -18.84 -7.46
C MET A 546 17.23 -19.00 -6.05
N ARG A 547 18.36 -19.71 -5.93
CA ARG A 547 19.15 -19.77 -4.69
C ARG A 547 19.92 -18.46 -4.50
N ALA A 548 20.24 -18.13 -3.24
CA ALA A 548 21.03 -16.93 -2.91
C ALA A 548 22.39 -16.91 -3.62
N GLU A 549 23.06 -18.06 -3.72
CA GLU A 549 24.33 -18.19 -4.46
C GLU A 549 24.15 -17.87 -5.95
N GLN A 550 23.07 -18.36 -6.57
CA GLN A 550 22.78 -18.09 -7.98
C GLN A 550 22.42 -16.63 -8.22
N LEU A 551 21.69 -15.99 -7.30
CA LEU A 551 21.45 -14.54 -7.34
C LEU A 551 22.76 -13.76 -7.22
N LEU A 552 23.72 -14.22 -6.42
CA LEU A 552 25.00 -13.54 -6.26
C LEU A 552 25.99 -13.83 -7.40
N THR A 553 25.87 -14.95 -8.11
CA THR A 553 26.78 -15.32 -9.20
C THR A 553 26.22 -15.06 -10.59
N SER A 554 24.95 -14.67 -10.71
CA SER A 554 24.36 -14.42 -12.02
C SER A 554 24.92 -13.15 -12.66
N GLU A 555 25.15 -13.23 -13.97
CA GLU A 555 25.66 -12.14 -14.80
C GLU A 555 24.74 -10.90 -14.79
N TYR A 556 23.44 -11.09 -14.50
CA TYR A 556 22.44 -10.03 -14.47
C TYR A 556 22.68 -8.96 -13.41
N PHE A 557 23.45 -9.27 -12.36
CA PHE A 557 23.65 -8.39 -11.21
C PHE A 557 25.08 -7.86 -11.07
N GLY A 558 25.92 -8.04 -12.09
CA GLY A 558 27.25 -7.42 -12.17
C GLY A 558 28.27 -7.96 -11.15
N LEU A 559 27.93 -9.02 -10.42
CA LEU A 559 28.84 -9.74 -9.52
C LEU A 559 29.63 -10.76 -10.34
N ALA A 560 30.42 -10.27 -11.30
CA ALA A 560 31.35 -11.09 -12.04
C ALA A 560 32.44 -11.58 -11.07
N SER A 561 32.22 -12.77 -10.52
CA SER A 561 33.09 -13.53 -9.63
C SER A 561 33.13 -13.06 -8.17
N THR A 562 32.93 -14.01 -7.25
CA THR A 562 33.26 -13.87 -5.82
C THR A 562 34.77 -13.86 -5.55
N ALA A 563 35.60 -13.91 -6.61
CA ALA A 563 37.05 -13.81 -6.49
C ALA A 563 37.47 -12.36 -6.18
N GLU A 564 38.58 -12.24 -5.47
CA GLU A 564 39.15 -10.95 -5.08
C GLU A 564 39.51 -10.10 -6.33
N PRO A 565 39.24 -8.78 -6.33
CA PRO A 565 39.52 -7.91 -7.48
C PRO A 565 41.00 -7.93 -7.95
N GLU A 566 41.94 -8.25 -7.05
CA GLU A 566 43.35 -8.46 -7.41
C GLU A 566 43.56 -9.74 -8.21
N THR A 567 42.82 -10.81 -7.91
CA THR A 567 42.88 -12.09 -8.64
C THR A 567 42.36 -11.91 -10.06
N LEU A 568 41.25 -11.20 -10.25
CA LEU A 568 40.71 -10.87 -11.57
C LEU A 568 41.67 -9.99 -12.39
N ARG A 569 42.30 -8.98 -11.76
CA ARG A 569 43.33 -8.16 -12.42
C ARG A 569 44.58 -8.96 -12.79
N ARG A 570 44.99 -9.92 -11.95
CA ARG A 570 46.08 -10.84 -12.29
C ARG A 570 45.70 -11.75 -13.45
N ILE A 571 44.46 -12.24 -13.49
CA ILE A 571 43.94 -13.05 -14.58
C ILE A 571 43.89 -12.24 -15.88
N ASP A 572 43.35 -11.02 -15.86
CA ASP A 572 43.33 -10.13 -17.03
C ASP A 572 44.75 -9.74 -17.49
N GLN A 573 45.67 -9.44 -16.56
CA GLN A 573 47.08 -9.17 -16.89
C GLN A 573 47.78 -10.41 -17.48
N LEU A 574 47.45 -11.60 -17.00
CA LEU A 574 47.98 -12.87 -17.51
C LEU A 574 47.43 -13.16 -18.92
N LEU A 575 46.12 -12.99 -19.14
CA LEU A 575 45.46 -13.14 -20.45
C LEU A 575 45.98 -12.12 -21.48
N LEU A 576 46.25 -10.88 -21.06
CA LEU A 576 46.86 -9.85 -21.91
C LEU A 576 48.36 -10.13 -22.18
N SER A 577 49.04 -10.86 -21.30
CA SER A 577 50.46 -11.22 -21.46
C SER A 577 50.70 -12.46 -22.32
N GLU A 578 49.70 -13.31 -22.53
CA GLU A 578 49.81 -14.59 -23.27
C GLU A 578 49.57 -14.49 -24.79
N SER A 579 49.73 -13.31 -25.39
CA SER A 579 49.80 -13.20 -26.86
C SER A 579 51.14 -13.68 -27.45
N ARG A 580 52.05 -14.25 -26.65
CA ARG A 580 53.33 -14.81 -27.12
C ARG A 580 53.70 -16.12 -26.42
N SER A 581 53.37 -17.22 -27.10
CA SER A 581 54.14 -18.46 -27.23
C SER A 581 54.67 -19.13 -25.96
N LEU A 582 54.04 -20.25 -25.53
CA LEU A 582 54.61 -21.62 -25.42
C LEU A 582 53.67 -22.58 -24.62
N GLU A 583 53.59 -23.83 -25.09
CA GLU A 583 52.97 -25.08 -24.55
C GLU A 583 52.04 -25.02 -23.29
N PRO A 584 50.70 -25.21 -23.43
CA PRO A 584 49.70 -24.98 -22.38
C PRO A 584 49.38 -26.14 -21.39
N GLN A 585 49.87 -27.36 -21.56
CA GLN A 585 49.22 -28.52 -20.94
C GLN A 585 49.54 -28.77 -19.44
N GLU A 586 50.76 -28.52 -18.97
CA GLU A 586 51.17 -28.95 -17.60
C GLU A 586 50.99 -27.86 -16.53
N GLN A 587 51.04 -26.58 -16.87
CA GLN A 587 50.86 -25.49 -15.90
C GLN A 587 49.39 -25.11 -15.68
N PHE A 588 48.50 -25.46 -16.62
CA PHE A 588 47.08 -25.16 -16.51
C PHE A 588 46.36 -26.14 -15.57
N SER A 589 46.83 -27.39 -15.46
CA SER A 589 46.28 -28.39 -14.53
C SER A 589 46.61 -28.08 -13.07
N GLU A 590 47.87 -27.76 -12.75
CA GLU A 590 48.29 -27.44 -11.36
C GLU A 590 47.63 -26.16 -10.83
N ARG A 591 47.34 -25.18 -11.69
CA ARG A 591 46.72 -23.89 -11.28
C ARG A 591 45.22 -23.99 -11.01
N LEU A 592 44.55 -25.02 -11.52
CA LEU A 592 43.13 -25.31 -11.26
C LEU A 592 42.93 -26.12 -9.97
N ASP A 593 43.95 -26.84 -9.48
CA ASP A 593 43.87 -27.56 -8.20
C ASP A 593 43.74 -26.61 -7.00
N ALA A 594 44.18 -25.35 -7.14
CA ALA A 594 43.95 -24.29 -6.16
C ALA A 594 42.47 -23.87 -6.04
N PHE A 595 41.63 -24.22 -7.02
CA PHE A 595 40.19 -23.95 -7.03
C PHE A 595 39.33 -25.13 -6.50
N SER A 596 39.96 -26.18 -5.97
CA SER A 596 39.34 -27.46 -5.56
C SER A 596 38.44 -27.43 -4.30
N MET A 597 37.80 -26.30 -3.97
CA MET A 597 36.85 -26.23 -2.85
C MET A 597 35.55 -25.49 -3.19
N ILE A 598 34.97 -25.75 -4.35
CA ILE A 598 33.59 -25.36 -4.65
C ILE A 598 32.80 -26.63 -4.94
N GLY A 599 32.08 -27.12 -3.92
CA GLY A 599 31.37 -28.39 -3.95
C GLY A 599 31.61 -29.18 -2.66
N ASP A 600 30.79 -28.90 -1.67
CA ASP A 600 30.72 -29.51 -0.34
C ASP A 600 30.12 -30.93 -0.34
N THR A 601 29.72 -31.44 -1.51
CA THR A 601 29.12 -32.77 -1.69
C THR A 601 29.76 -33.52 -2.86
N PRO A 602 29.92 -34.86 -2.79
CA PRO A 602 30.56 -35.67 -3.84
C PRO A 602 29.88 -35.51 -5.20
N GLU A 603 28.54 -35.39 -5.22
CA GLU A 603 27.78 -35.22 -6.47
C GLU A 603 28.11 -33.90 -7.16
N ARG A 604 28.36 -32.82 -6.40
CA ARG A 604 28.74 -31.51 -6.96
C ARG A 604 30.16 -31.50 -7.51
N GLN A 605 31.08 -32.27 -6.93
CA GLN A 605 32.45 -32.38 -7.42
C GLN A 605 32.48 -33.09 -8.78
N VAL A 606 31.67 -34.13 -8.95
CA VAL A 606 31.53 -34.85 -10.23
C VAL A 606 30.96 -33.95 -11.32
N VAL A 607 29.95 -33.14 -11.01
CA VAL A 607 29.36 -32.19 -11.97
C VAL A 607 30.35 -31.10 -12.38
N ASN A 608 31.14 -30.57 -11.44
CA ASN A 608 32.18 -29.58 -11.74
C ASN A 608 33.30 -30.17 -12.61
N GLU A 609 33.71 -31.41 -12.36
CA GLU A 609 34.70 -32.12 -13.16
C GLU A 609 34.19 -32.35 -14.60
N ALA A 610 32.92 -32.71 -14.77
CA ALA A 610 32.29 -32.86 -16.08
C ALA A 610 32.20 -31.54 -16.87
N LEU A 611 31.81 -30.44 -16.20
CA LEU A 611 31.83 -29.10 -16.77
C LEU A 611 33.24 -28.65 -17.18
N ARG A 612 34.25 -28.96 -16.36
CA ARG A 612 35.67 -28.66 -16.65
C ARG A 612 36.13 -29.33 -17.94
N ARG A 613 35.84 -30.63 -18.11
CA ARG A 613 36.19 -31.37 -19.34
C ARG A 613 35.51 -30.76 -20.57
N HIS A 614 34.24 -30.40 -20.45
CA HIS A 614 33.46 -29.88 -21.57
C HIS A 614 33.92 -28.48 -22.03
N ILE A 615 34.30 -27.61 -21.08
CA ILE A 615 34.83 -26.26 -21.40
C ILE A 615 36.18 -26.38 -22.13
N VAL A 616 37.04 -27.32 -21.71
CA VAL A 616 38.34 -27.58 -22.35
C VAL A 616 38.14 -28.12 -23.78
N GLU A 617 37.16 -28.98 -24.01
CA GLU A 617 36.83 -29.50 -25.35
C GLU A 617 36.25 -28.41 -26.28
N GLN A 618 35.41 -27.52 -25.76
CA GLN A 618 34.75 -26.46 -26.55
C GLN A 618 35.69 -25.33 -26.99
N PHE A 619 36.75 -25.02 -26.23
CA PHE A 619 37.79 -24.08 -26.67
C PHE A 619 38.47 -24.50 -27.99
N HIS A 620 38.32 -25.76 -28.38
CA HIS A 620 38.83 -26.30 -29.64
C HIS A 620 37.82 -26.32 -30.81
N SER A 621 36.51 -26.10 -30.60
CA SER A 621 35.49 -26.21 -31.65
C SER A 621 34.73 -24.90 -31.90
N ASN A 622 34.95 -24.30 -33.06
CA ASN A 622 34.61 -22.91 -33.35
C ASN A 622 33.19 -22.68 -33.95
N ARG A 623 32.13 -23.30 -33.40
CA ARG A 623 30.73 -23.05 -33.81
C ARG A 623 29.75 -23.38 -32.68
N LEU A 624 28.94 -22.40 -32.25
CA LEU A 624 27.97 -22.53 -31.16
C LEU A 624 26.54 -22.38 -31.69
N ASP A 625 25.77 -23.47 -31.66
CA ASP A 625 24.31 -23.41 -31.60
C ASP A 625 23.87 -23.83 -30.18
N ARG A 626 23.29 -22.91 -29.42
CA ARG A 626 23.21 -23.00 -27.94
C ARG A 626 22.09 -23.90 -27.42
N ALA A 627 21.16 -24.34 -28.28
CA ALA A 627 20.04 -25.18 -27.90
C ALA A 627 20.42 -26.67 -27.84
N GLU A 628 21.12 -27.20 -28.86
CA GLU A 628 21.62 -28.59 -28.87
C GLU A 628 22.66 -28.84 -27.76
N VAL A 629 23.51 -27.84 -27.49
CA VAL A 629 24.56 -27.91 -26.44
C VAL A 629 23.99 -28.18 -25.05
N ARG A 630 22.79 -27.66 -24.75
CA ARG A 630 22.17 -27.82 -23.43
C ARG A 630 21.58 -29.22 -23.25
N GLU A 631 21.05 -29.81 -24.32
CA GLU A 631 20.54 -31.18 -24.32
C GLU A 631 21.67 -32.21 -24.23
N GLU A 632 22.77 -31.97 -24.94
CA GLU A 632 23.92 -32.88 -24.98
C GLU A 632 24.69 -32.88 -23.65
N SER A 633 24.86 -31.70 -23.03
CA SER A 633 25.46 -31.57 -21.69
C SER A 633 24.65 -32.31 -20.62
N VAL A 634 23.31 -32.22 -20.66
CA VAL A 634 22.43 -32.94 -19.73
C VAL A 634 22.54 -34.45 -19.94
N ARG A 635 22.69 -34.90 -21.19
CA ARG A 635 22.87 -36.32 -21.52
C ARG A 635 24.18 -36.89 -20.98
N LEU A 636 25.29 -36.17 -21.16
CA LEU A 636 26.61 -36.60 -20.69
C LEU A 636 26.70 -36.66 -19.16
N ILE A 637 26.05 -35.71 -18.47
CA ILE A 637 25.94 -35.69 -17.00
C ILE A 637 25.13 -36.90 -16.51
N LEU A 638 24.06 -37.27 -17.22
CA LEU A 638 23.26 -38.44 -16.87
C LEU A 638 24.00 -39.77 -17.12
N GLU A 639 24.86 -39.85 -18.13
CA GLU A 639 25.71 -41.03 -18.38
C GLU A 639 26.79 -41.19 -17.30
N THR A 640 27.50 -40.12 -16.96
CA THR A 640 28.53 -40.15 -15.91
C THR A 640 27.96 -40.45 -14.51
N LEU A 641 26.75 -39.97 -14.21
CA LEU A 641 26.05 -40.34 -12.96
C LEU A 641 25.58 -41.81 -12.95
N ARG A 642 25.28 -42.40 -14.10
CA ARG A 642 24.95 -43.84 -14.20
C ARG A 642 26.20 -44.70 -14.03
N GLU A 643 27.30 -44.33 -14.66
CA GLU A 643 28.60 -45.03 -14.51
C GLU A 643 29.12 -44.97 -13.06
N ALA A 644 28.95 -43.82 -12.39
CA ALA A 644 29.31 -43.68 -10.97
C ALA A 644 28.39 -44.49 -10.03
N GLY A 645 27.13 -44.71 -10.41
CA GLY A 645 26.18 -45.55 -9.67
C GLY A 645 26.45 -47.05 -9.82
N GLU A 646 26.98 -47.49 -10.96
CA GLU A 646 27.35 -48.89 -11.22
C GLU A 646 28.69 -49.29 -10.59
N ALA A 647 29.61 -48.34 -10.37
CA ALA A 647 30.87 -48.57 -9.66
C ALA A 647 30.73 -48.68 -8.12
N GLY A 648 29.52 -48.49 -7.59
CA GLY A 648 29.19 -48.53 -6.15
C GLY A 648 28.41 -49.77 -5.69
N GLN A 649 28.18 -50.77 -6.55
CA GLN A 649 27.73 -52.12 -6.19
C GLN A 649 28.91 -53.10 -6.27
#